data_AF-A0A956NI50-F1
#
_entry.id   AF-A0A956NI50-F1
#
_cell.length_a   1.000
_cell.length_b   1.000
_cell.length_c   1.000
_cell.angle_alpha   90.00
_cell.angle_beta   90.00
_cell.angle_gamma   90.00
#
_symmetry.space_group_name_H-M   'P 1'
#
loop_
_entity.id
_entity.type
_entity.pdbx_description
1 polymer ?
#
loop_
_entity_poly.entity_id
_entity_poly.type
_entity_poly.pdbx_seq_one_letter_code
_entity_poly.pdbx_strand_id
1 'polypeptide(L)'
;MSGILRLRGATEHNLQQVDLDLPHGEWIAVVGPSGSGKTSLVFDTLVREGQHRFLGSLSPRARQYFGKLGRASVRELTGLPAAIALGERSFTASARSTVGTMTGLLDLLRLAFARCAVDPEGATLFRSHFSFNHPLGACESCAGLGVEDRVDPHLLVADASKSLRDGALVPTLKNGYTVYSQVTLDVMETICRAHGFDVHTPWRDLTDEQRGVILFGTTALKVPFGKHPIESRMKWEGITARPREEGYYRGLVPVIEETLKRNRNPNILRFVRSVRCSVCEGSRLSRAGREASIGATRLPELLAIPTASLGAALDELPPLDVVSALRPEIDDRIVRMVRLGLGHLSLDRESTTLSGGEAQRIGLAAQLTAGLSGTLFAFDEPTLGLHPSAQHGMRAVLSELKGLGNTLVVVEHDPDMVRHADRIVRLGPGAGPEGGRVLSVGEPSMDPLGPPPTPKAIRRSPARQLVLRGATLHNLRGDDFAIGLGVLNVVTGASGAGKSSLVFGTLLPALSGGPGGPFASLGVESIPEARDTEGLRALRGPQTTSGLVDTASVRALDARPIGRTSRSTPATWSGLFDLVRKRFADTDDAKRLGFGPGHFSFNNKEGRCPGCEGLGVIRIGLHLLEDAEVPCSECRGGRYAPHVLEPRLHGKTIADVLALTVREAVLFFADDPPIESLCRAMDELGLGYASLGQPSNQLSRGESQRVKLATLLGTTDSAPSLLLLDEPDRGLHPTDLELLVAALEKLIEAGHTIVAISHHRHIWAAADVLFELQDGAIHSNPVLDWDRVGSSERAIATLPEAGSSDAAASSVAVTSLAASASSAVAASSAVAASPVAVASPPLEIQLEGVRTNNLQGIDVRIP
;
A
#
# COMPACT_ATOMS: atom_id res chain seq x y z
N MET A 1 -9.66 -16.77 -33.05
CA MET A 1 -9.88 -15.54 -33.82
C MET A 1 -8.51 -14.88 -34.02
N SER A 2 -7.94 -14.87 -35.22
CA SER A 2 -6.63 -14.26 -35.48
C SER A 2 -6.78 -12.77 -35.82
N GLY A 3 -7.10 -11.96 -34.80
CA GLY A 3 -7.07 -10.50 -34.89
C GLY A 3 -5.67 -9.95 -34.62
N ILE A 4 -5.36 -8.75 -35.14
CA ILE A 4 -4.14 -8.02 -34.81
C ILE A 4 -4.55 -6.64 -34.30
N LEU A 5 -4.01 -6.26 -33.14
CA LEU A 5 -4.00 -4.89 -32.64
C LEU A 5 -2.87 -4.12 -33.34
N ARG A 6 -3.20 -3.03 -34.02
CA ARG A 6 -2.21 -2.17 -34.67
C ARG A 6 -2.18 -0.81 -33.99
N LEU A 7 -1.04 -0.49 -33.38
CA LEU A 7 -0.72 0.80 -32.80
C LEU A 7 0.16 1.57 -33.79
N ARG A 8 -0.20 2.81 -34.10
CA ARG A 8 0.61 3.68 -34.96
C ARG A 8 0.79 5.07 -34.39
N GLY A 9 2.04 5.54 -34.37
CA GLY A 9 2.44 6.88 -33.95
C GLY A 9 2.06 7.20 -32.50
N ALA A 10 2.32 6.28 -31.56
CA ALA A 10 2.08 6.55 -30.14
C ALA A 10 3.16 7.49 -29.57
N THR A 11 2.72 8.51 -28.85
CA THR A 11 3.54 9.62 -28.32
C THR A 11 3.19 10.01 -26.89
N GLU A 12 2.44 9.15 -26.18
CA GLU A 12 2.08 9.41 -24.78
C GLU A 12 3.36 9.46 -23.93
N HIS A 13 3.50 10.52 -23.13
CA HIS A 13 4.68 10.79 -22.31
C HIS A 13 6.00 10.83 -23.12
N ASN A 14 6.89 9.86 -22.93
CA ASN A 14 8.20 9.79 -23.58
C ASN A 14 8.24 8.87 -24.80
N LEU A 15 7.10 8.30 -25.23
CA LEU A 15 7.04 7.44 -26.42
C LEU A 15 7.43 8.22 -27.69
N GLN A 16 8.31 7.64 -28.50
CA GLN A 16 8.87 8.29 -29.69
C GLN A 16 8.24 7.74 -30.97
N GLN A 17 6.99 8.13 -31.24
CA GLN A 17 6.22 7.71 -32.42
C GLN A 17 6.17 6.18 -32.60
N VAL A 18 5.84 5.46 -31.54
CA VAL A 18 5.87 4.00 -31.53
C VAL A 18 4.81 3.41 -32.46
N ASP A 19 5.26 2.55 -33.37
CA ASP A 19 4.44 1.69 -34.23
C ASP A 19 4.61 0.22 -33.79
N LEU A 20 3.51 -0.47 -33.49
CA LEU A 20 3.52 -1.86 -33.02
C LEU A 20 2.34 -2.66 -33.57
N ASP A 21 2.60 -3.92 -33.93
CA ASP A 21 1.58 -4.91 -34.28
C ASP A 21 1.57 -6.03 -33.25
N LEU A 22 0.43 -6.22 -32.58
CA LEU A 22 0.24 -7.18 -31.51
C LEU A 22 -0.88 -8.18 -31.86
N PRO A 23 -0.60 -9.47 -32.11
CA PRO A 23 -1.63 -10.48 -32.31
C PRO A 23 -2.51 -10.64 -31.07
N HIS A 24 -3.75 -10.99 -31.33
CA HIS A 24 -4.71 -11.35 -30.29
C HIS A 24 -4.48 -12.78 -29.82
N GLY A 25 -4.82 -13.06 -28.56
CA GLY A 25 -4.72 -14.40 -27.99
C GLY A 25 -3.31 -14.81 -27.59
N GLU A 26 -2.35 -13.89 -27.64
CA GLU A 26 -0.97 -14.10 -27.19
C GLU A 26 -0.71 -13.48 -25.82
N TRP A 27 0.27 -14.05 -25.12
CA TRP A 27 0.94 -13.42 -24.00
C TRP A 27 2.16 -12.65 -24.49
N ILE A 28 2.08 -11.33 -24.37
CA ILE A 28 3.09 -10.37 -24.81
C ILE A 28 3.76 -9.76 -23.57
N ALA A 29 5.04 -10.07 -23.37
CA ALA A 29 5.86 -9.43 -22.34
C ALA A 29 6.42 -8.09 -22.86
N VAL A 30 6.28 -7.02 -22.08
CA VAL A 30 6.85 -5.70 -22.35
C VAL A 30 7.97 -5.45 -21.34
N VAL A 31 9.20 -5.33 -21.82
CA VAL A 31 10.40 -5.28 -20.98
C VAL A 31 11.26 -4.06 -21.32
N GLY A 32 12.16 -3.71 -20.40
CA GLY A 32 13.12 -2.62 -20.57
C GLY A 32 13.38 -1.86 -19.25
N PRO A 33 14.38 -0.97 -19.20
CA PRO A 33 14.76 -0.23 -17.98
C PRO A 33 13.62 0.57 -17.34
N SER A 34 13.78 0.94 -16.07
CA SER A 34 12.87 1.87 -15.39
C SER A 34 12.79 3.19 -16.18
N GLY A 35 11.59 3.75 -16.37
CA GLY A 35 11.39 4.96 -17.18
C GLY A 35 11.51 4.79 -18.71
N SER A 36 11.68 3.58 -19.24
CA SER A 36 11.79 3.36 -20.70
C SER A 36 10.49 3.56 -21.49
N GLY A 37 9.35 3.75 -20.83
CA GLY A 37 8.04 3.97 -21.46
C GLY A 37 7.09 2.76 -21.43
N LYS A 38 7.39 1.70 -20.67
CA LYS A 38 6.54 0.49 -20.55
C LYS A 38 5.12 0.82 -20.09
N THR A 39 5.00 1.54 -18.97
CA THR A 39 3.72 1.97 -18.42
C THR A 39 2.98 2.90 -19.37
N SER A 40 3.70 3.82 -20.02
CA SER A 40 3.14 4.74 -21.01
C SER A 40 2.55 4.02 -22.23
N LEU A 41 3.20 2.94 -22.68
CA LEU A 41 2.70 2.10 -23.76
C LEU A 41 1.48 1.27 -23.30
N VAL A 42 1.61 0.53 -22.20
CA VAL A 42 0.60 -0.46 -21.81
C VAL A 42 -0.62 0.20 -21.17
N PHE A 43 -0.42 1.02 -20.14
CA PHE A 43 -1.51 1.57 -19.33
C PHE A 43 -2.00 2.91 -19.87
N ASP A 44 -1.09 3.86 -20.09
CA ASP A 44 -1.49 5.23 -20.48
C ASP A 44 -1.93 5.32 -21.95
N THR A 45 -1.57 4.33 -22.78
CA THR A 45 -2.00 4.24 -24.18
C THR A 45 -3.03 3.13 -24.40
N LEU A 46 -2.65 1.85 -24.29
CA LEU A 46 -3.54 0.73 -24.69
C LEU A 46 -4.75 0.59 -23.76
N VAL A 47 -4.54 0.51 -22.44
CA VAL A 47 -5.64 0.40 -21.47
C VAL A 47 -6.52 1.64 -21.50
N ARG A 48 -5.91 2.83 -21.47
CA ARG A 48 -6.65 4.10 -21.50
C ARG A 48 -7.55 4.21 -22.73
N GLU A 49 -7.05 3.90 -23.93
CA GLU A 49 -7.88 3.91 -25.14
C GLU A 49 -8.93 2.79 -25.12
N GLY A 50 -8.64 1.62 -24.56
CA GLY A 50 -9.58 0.52 -24.43
C GLY A 50 -10.76 0.89 -23.53
N GLN A 51 -10.48 1.47 -22.37
CA GLN A 51 -11.48 1.99 -21.43
C GLN A 51 -12.25 3.18 -22.00
N HIS A 52 -11.56 4.13 -22.64
CA HIS A 52 -12.21 5.28 -23.28
C HIS A 52 -13.20 4.83 -24.37
N ARG A 53 -12.81 3.87 -25.24
CA ARG A 53 -13.70 3.32 -26.27
C ARG A 53 -14.89 2.58 -25.68
N PHE A 54 -14.65 1.78 -24.65
CA PHE A 54 -15.70 1.05 -23.94
C PHE A 54 -16.71 2.00 -23.28
N LEU A 55 -16.24 3.02 -22.56
CA LEU A 55 -17.11 4.01 -21.93
C LEU A 55 -17.81 4.89 -22.97
N GLY A 56 -17.15 5.15 -24.11
CA GLY A 56 -17.74 5.84 -25.26
C GLY A 56 -18.93 5.11 -25.88
N SER A 57 -18.97 3.77 -25.80
CA SER A 57 -20.10 2.97 -26.31
C SER A 57 -21.29 2.94 -25.34
N LEU A 58 -21.12 3.37 -24.09
CA LEU A 58 -22.21 3.44 -23.12
C LEU A 58 -23.22 4.55 -23.46
N SER A 59 -24.45 4.37 -22.98
CA SER A 59 -25.52 5.34 -23.15
C SER A 59 -25.13 6.72 -22.59
N PRO A 60 -25.66 7.83 -23.14
CA PRO A 60 -25.39 9.17 -22.62
C PRO A 60 -25.67 9.32 -21.11
N ARG A 61 -26.71 8.64 -20.62
CA ARG A 61 -27.06 8.62 -19.18
C ARG A 61 -26.02 7.89 -18.35
N ALA A 62 -25.50 6.74 -18.80
CA ALA A 62 -24.43 6.05 -18.11
C ALA A 62 -23.15 6.90 -18.10
N ARG A 63 -22.79 7.53 -19.22
CA ARG A 63 -21.61 8.40 -19.33
C ARG A 63 -21.62 9.60 -18.37
N GLN A 64 -22.77 10.10 -17.95
CA GLN A 64 -22.86 11.16 -16.93
C GLN A 64 -22.28 10.72 -15.57
N TYR A 65 -22.33 9.42 -15.25
CA TYR A 65 -21.77 8.88 -14.00
C TYR A 65 -20.28 8.52 -14.11
N PHE A 66 -19.77 8.24 -15.31
CA PHE A 66 -18.38 7.77 -15.51
C PHE A 66 -17.36 8.88 -15.78
N GLY A 67 -17.79 10.14 -15.86
CA GLY A 67 -16.95 11.28 -16.26
C GLY A 67 -16.32 11.10 -17.66
N LYS A 68 -15.49 12.06 -18.07
CA LYS A 68 -14.80 12.01 -19.37
C LYS A 68 -13.35 11.59 -19.17
N LEU A 69 -13.02 10.33 -19.48
CA LEU A 69 -11.63 9.94 -19.65
C LEU A 69 -11.04 10.65 -20.87
N GLY A 70 -9.84 11.22 -20.74
CA GLY A 70 -9.12 11.77 -21.88
C GLY A 70 -8.60 10.66 -22.80
N ARG A 71 -8.36 11.00 -24.08
CA ARG A 71 -7.72 10.11 -25.05
C ARG A 71 -6.21 10.04 -24.85
N ALA A 72 -5.59 8.96 -25.31
CA ALA A 72 -4.14 8.86 -25.40
C ALA A 72 -3.61 9.56 -26.66
N SER A 73 -2.34 9.97 -26.62
CA SER A 73 -1.64 10.65 -27.71
C SER A 73 -1.15 9.62 -28.73
N VAL A 74 -2.07 9.14 -29.57
CA VAL A 74 -1.83 8.14 -30.61
C VAL A 74 -2.50 8.55 -31.92
N ARG A 75 -1.78 8.37 -33.04
CA ARG A 75 -2.31 8.70 -34.37
C ARG A 75 -3.40 7.73 -34.80
N GLU A 76 -3.13 6.43 -34.72
CA GLU A 76 -4.09 5.40 -35.10
C GLU A 76 -3.95 4.17 -34.20
N LEU A 77 -5.08 3.60 -33.79
CA LEU A 77 -5.11 2.38 -32.99
C LEU A 77 -6.32 1.54 -33.39
N THR A 78 -6.07 0.41 -34.06
CA THR A 78 -7.12 -0.48 -34.59
C THR A 78 -7.02 -1.87 -33.97
N GLY A 79 -8.14 -2.60 -33.94
CA GLY A 79 -8.18 -3.95 -33.35
C GLY A 79 -7.98 -4.00 -31.83
N LEU A 80 -8.20 -2.90 -31.10
CA LEU A 80 -8.12 -2.88 -29.63
C LEU A 80 -9.44 -3.40 -29.02
N PRO A 81 -9.43 -4.52 -28.28
CA PRO A 81 -10.61 -5.01 -27.56
C PRO A 81 -10.89 -4.18 -26.29
N ALA A 82 -11.91 -4.56 -25.53
CA ALA A 82 -12.06 -4.05 -24.16
C ALA A 82 -10.80 -4.39 -23.35
N ALA A 83 -10.36 -3.47 -22.49
CA ALA A 83 -9.12 -3.59 -21.74
C ALA A 83 -9.36 -3.55 -20.23
N ILE A 84 -8.73 -4.48 -19.51
CA ILE A 84 -8.73 -4.56 -18.04
C ILE A 84 -7.29 -4.43 -17.56
N ALA A 85 -7.04 -3.51 -16.63
CA ALA A 85 -5.73 -3.34 -16.02
C ALA A 85 -5.68 -3.97 -14.63
N LEU A 86 -4.65 -4.77 -14.37
CA LEU A 86 -4.36 -5.42 -13.10
C LEU A 86 -2.93 -5.06 -12.65
N GLY A 87 -2.80 -4.07 -11.78
CA GLY A 87 -1.51 -3.60 -11.23
C GLY A 87 -1.65 -2.88 -9.90
N GLU A 88 -0.55 -2.37 -9.35
CA GLU A 88 -0.53 -1.70 -8.04
C GLU A 88 -1.50 -0.51 -7.92
N ARG A 89 -1.75 0.17 -9.04
CA ARG A 89 -2.65 1.32 -9.10
C ARG A 89 -4.12 0.92 -9.26
N SER A 90 -4.41 -0.28 -9.81
CA SER A 90 -5.78 -0.73 -10.11
C SER A 90 -6.65 -1.06 -8.91
N PHE A 91 -6.10 -1.13 -7.70
CA PHE A 91 -6.81 -1.56 -6.49
C PHE A 91 -6.95 -0.44 -5.48
N THR A 92 -8.17 0.04 -5.29
CA THR A 92 -8.52 0.95 -4.19
C THR A 92 -8.80 0.13 -2.93
N ALA A 93 -7.75 -0.07 -2.13
CA ALA A 93 -7.89 -0.70 -0.83
C ALA A 93 -8.83 0.13 0.06
N SER A 94 -9.74 -0.55 0.75
CA SER A 94 -10.77 0.07 1.59
C SER A 94 -10.97 -0.73 2.85
N ALA A 95 -11.19 -0.04 3.97
CA ALA A 95 -11.53 -0.69 5.24
C ALA A 95 -12.83 -1.51 5.16
N ARG A 96 -13.66 -1.24 4.14
CA ARG A 96 -14.90 -1.97 3.84
C ARG A 96 -14.75 -3.12 2.83
N SER A 97 -13.52 -3.48 2.49
CA SER A 97 -13.24 -4.62 1.62
C SER A 97 -12.27 -5.58 2.32
N THR A 98 -12.56 -6.87 2.25
CA THR A 98 -11.72 -7.97 2.75
C THR A 98 -11.35 -8.92 1.62
N VAL A 99 -10.42 -9.84 1.88
CA VAL A 99 -10.08 -10.93 0.95
C VAL A 99 -11.34 -11.69 0.51
N GLY A 100 -12.25 -11.98 1.43
CA GLY A 100 -13.51 -12.67 1.15
C GLY A 100 -14.46 -11.90 0.23
N THR A 101 -14.56 -10.57 0.36
CA THR A 101 -15.37 -9.77 -0.57
C THR A 101 -14.71 -9.65 -1.93
N MET A 102 -13.39 -9.49 -2.00
CA MET A 102 -12.66 -9.32 -3.25
C MET A 102 -12.66 -10.58 -4.13
N THR A 103 -12.58 -11.75 -3.49
CA THR A 103 -12.62 -13.06 -4.16
C THR A 103 -14.05 -13.54 -4.46
N GLY A 104 -15.07 -12.88 -3.90
CA GLY A 104 -16.46 -13.35 -3.96
C GLY A 104 -16.75 -14.62 -3.13
N LEU A 105 -15.75 -15.19 -2.43
CA LEU A 105 -15.96 -16.34 -1.55
C LEU A 105 -16.96 -16.02 -0.43
N LEU A 106 -16.91 -14.79 0.10
CA LEU A 106 -17.85 -14.36 1.14
C LEU A 106 -19.29 -14.37 0.64
N ASP A 107 -19.57 -14.08 -0.63
CA ASP A 107 -20.94 -14.07 -1.16
C ASP A 107 -21.56 -15.47 -1.20
N LEU A 108 -20.75 -16.49 -1.51
CA LEU A 108 -21.18 -17.89 -1.48
C LEU A 108 -21.43 -18.36 -0.04
N LEU A 109 -20.51 -18.05 0.87
CA LEU A 109 -20.67 -18.39 2.29
C LEU A 109 -21.88 -17.69 2.91
N ARG A 110 -22.13 -16.41 2.58
CA ARG A 110 -23.32 -15.66 3.01
C ARG A 110 -24.60 -16.29 2.49
N LEU A 111 -24.60 -16.84 1.28
CA LEU A 111 -25.75 -17.56 0.73
C LEU A 111 -25.98 -18.87 1.50
N ALA A 112 -24.94 -19.65 1.77
CA ALA A 112 -25.03 -20.86 2.56
C ALA A 112 -25.61 -20.58 3.96
N PHE A 113 -25.03 -19.62 4.69
CA PHE A 113 -25.48 -19.25 6.04
C PHE A 113 -26.90 -18.66 6.05
N ALA A 114 -27.27 -17.84 5.06
CA ALA A 114 -28.63 -17.33 4.96
C ALA A 114 -29.70 -18.41 4.74
N ARG A 115 -29.31 -19.61 4.25
CA ARG A 115 -30.25 -20.71 3.97
C ARG A 115 -30.22 -21.82 5.01
N CYS A 116 -29.08 -22.01 5.66
CA CYS A 116 -28.86 -23.18 6.51
C CYS A 116 -28.56 -22.84 7.97
N ALA A 117 -28.16 -21.61 8.28
CA ALA A 117 -27.81 -21.27 9.65
C ALA A 117 -29.06 -21.08 10.51
N VAL A 118 -28.89 -21.29 11.82
CA VAL A 118 -29.91 -21.06 12.84
C VAL A 118 -29.40 -19.95 13.76
N ASP A 119 -30.22 -18.91 13.96
CA ASP A 119 -29.96 -17.91 15.00
C ASP A 119 -30.41 -18.46 16.36
N PRO A 120 -29.57 -18.42 17.40
CA PRO A 120 -29.94 -18.88 18.74
C PRO A 120 -31.19 -18.21 19.33
N GLU A 121 -31.50 -16.97 18.92
CA GLU A 121 -32.72 -16.25 19.35
C GLU A 121 -33.90 -16.43 18.38
N GLY A 122 -33.77 -17.26 17.35
CA GLY A 122 -34.84 -17.59 16.42
C GLY A 122 -35.14 -16.52 15.38
N ALA A 123 -34.25 -15.55 15.14
CA ALA A 123 -34.43 -14.57 14.08
C ALA A 123 -34.42 -15.21 12.68
N THR A 124 -35.23 -14.68 11.78
CA THR A 124 -35.17 -15.06 10.36
C THR A 124 -33.93 -14.47 9.70
N LEU A 125 -33.12 -15.33 9.07
CA LEU A 125 -31.84 -14.94 8.50
C LEU A 125 -31.94 -14.63 7.00
N PHE A 126 -31.14 -13.66 6.57
CA PHE A 126 -31.05 -13.20 5.18
C PHE A 126 -29.58 -12.96 4.85
N ARG A 127 -29.22 -12.93 3.56
CA ARG A 127 -27.84 -12.63 3.11
C ARG A 127 -27.31 -11.28 3.62
N SER A 128 -28.20 -10.35 3.95
CA SER A 128 -27.87 -9.03 4.51
C SER A 128 -27.38 -9.11 5.95
N HIS A 129 -27.82 -10.07 6.75
CA HIS A 129 -27.35 -10.26 8.14
C HIS A 129 -25.87 -10.69 8.19
N PHE A 130 -25.40 -11.35 7.14
CA PHE A 130 -24.02 -11.80 7.01
C PHE A 130 -23.14 -10.84 6.19
N SER A 131 -23.59 -9.59 5.99
CA SER A 131 -22.83 -8.55 5.28
C SER A 131 -22.49 -7.39 6.20
N PHE A 132 -21.21 -7.23 6.51
CA PHE A 132 -20.74 -6.06 7.29
C PHE A 132 -20.85 -4.73 6.51
N ASN A 133 -21.13 -4.78 5.21
CA ASN A 133 -21.39 -3.60 4.38
C ASN A 133 -22.88 -3.21 4.33
N HIS A 134 -23.76 -4.02 4.90
CA HIS A 134 -25.20 -3.75 4.94
C HIS A 134 -25.61 -3.35 6.37
N PRO A 135 -26.48 -2.34 6.56
CA PRO A 135 -26.89 -1.90 7.90
C PRO A 135 -27.40 -3.02 8.82
N LEU A 136 -28.20 -3.96 8.30
CA LEU A 136 -28.68 -5.13 9.05
C LEU A 136 -27.58 -6.11 9.52
N GLY A 137 -26.49 -6.20 8.76
CA GLY A 137 -25.39 -7.13 9.04
C GLY A 137 -24.19 -6.46 9.69
N ALA A 138 -24.11 -5.14 9.70
CA ALA A 138 -23.01 -4.40 10.30
C ALA A 138 -23.15 -4.37 11.83
N CYS A 139 -22.04 -4.56 12.54
CA CYS A 139 -21.99 -4.33 13.99
C CYS A 139 -22.42 -2.89 14.32
N GLU A 140 -23.33 -2.70 15.27
CA GLU A 140 -23.84 -1.37 15.64
C GLU A 140 -22.76 -0.42 16.19
N SER A 141 -21.70 -0.95 16.84
CA SER A 141 -20.66 -0.11 17.47
C SER A 141 -19.67 0.45 16.46
N CYS A 142 -19.16 -0.42 15.57
CA CYS A 142 -18.11 -0.04 14.61
C CYS A 142 -18.65 0.15 13.18
N ALA A 143 -19.97 0.08 12.97
CA ALA A 143 -20.61 0.17 11.67
C ALA A 143 -20.00 -0.78 10.61
N GLY A 144 -19.58 -1.98 11.03
CA GLY A 144 -19.00 -2.99 10.14
C GLY A 144 -17.51 -2.79 9.79
N LEU A 145 -16.80 -1.88 10.47
CA LEU A 145 -15.35 -1.73 10.28
C LEU A 145 -14.53 -2.80 11.02
N GLY A 146 -15.07 -3.35 12.11
CA GLY A 146 -14.37 -4.31 12.99
C GLY A 146 -13.37 -3.68 13.96
N VAL A 147 -13.05 -2.40 13.77
CA VAL A 147 -12.15 -1.63 14.63
C VAL A 147 -12.84 -0.39 15.18
N GLU A 148 -12.37 0.06 16.33
CA GLU A 148 -12.73 1.34 16.93
C GLU A 148 -11.47 2.16 17.15
N ASP A 149 -11.58 3.46 16.96
CA ASP A 149 -10.51 4.39 17.28
C ASP A 149 -10.53 4.71 18.78
N ARG A 150 -9.41 4.43 19.45
CA ARG A 150 -9.19 4.76 20.86
C ARG A 150 -8.00 5.68 21.01
N VAL A 151 -8.07 6.57 21.99
CA VAL A 151 -6.94 7.43 22.32
C VAL A 151 -5.90 6.57 23.03
N ASP A 152 -4.67 6.57 22.52
CA ASP A 152 -3.54 5.92 23.15
C ASP A 152 -2.80 6.94 24.04
N PRO A 153 -2.80 6.75 25.38
CA PRO A 153 -2.14 7.67 26.28
C PRO A 153 -0.64 7.82 26.05
N HIS A 154 0.03 6.79 25.51
CA HIS A 154 1.47 6.86 25.22
C HIS A 154 1.77 7.83 24.08
N LEU A 155 0.85 7.99 23.12
CA LEU A 155 1.00 8.95 22.02
C LEU A 155 0.85 10.40 22.48
N LEU A 156 0.29 10.64 23.67
CA LEU A 156 0.18 11.98 24.26
C LEU A 156 1.50 12.46 24.88
N VAL A 157 2.43 11.55 25.20
CA VAL A 157 3.70 11.88 25.86
C VAL A 157 4.73 12.26 24.79
N ALA A 158 5.19 13.52 24.83
CA ALA A 158 6.23 14.02 23.93
C ALA A 158 7.63 13.73 24.47
N ASP A 159 7.83 13.97 25.77
CA ASP A 159 9.12 13.85 26.44
C ASP A 159 8.90 13.56 27.92
N ALA A 160 9.14 12.32 28.33
CA ALA A 160 8.91 11.89 29.70
C ALA A 160 9.88 12.53 30.72
N SER A 161 10.98 13.14 30.26
CA SER A 161 11.93 13.83 31.15
C SER A 161 11.47 15.22 31.58
N LYS A 162 10.45 15.78 30.92
CA LYS A 162 9.89 17.10 31.23
C LYS A 162 8.71 17.00 32.18
N SER A 163 8.35 18.13 32.79
CA SER A 163 7.14 18.29 33.59
C SER A 163 5.91 18.60 32.72
N LEU A 164 4.71 18.52 33.31
CA LEU A 164 3.47 18.94 32.62
C LEU A 164 3.57 20.38 32.12
N ARG A 165 4.13 21.28 32.94
CA ARG A 165 4.30 22.70 32.60
C ARG A 165 5.32 22.92 31.47
N ASP A 166 6.39 22.13 31.45
CA ASP A 166 7.49 22.26 30.48
C ASP A 166 7.20 21.54 29.14
N GLY A 167 6.01 20.98 29.01
CA GLY A 167 5.56 20.34 27.77
C GLY A 167 5.90 18.86 27.68
N ALA A 168 5.80 18.11 28.77
CA ALA A 168 5.87 16.65 28.75
C ALA A 168 4.86 16.01 27.79
N LEU A 169 3.69 16.65 27.63
CA LEU A 169 2.62 16.18 26.74
C LEU A 169 2.60 16.97 25.42
N VAL A 170 2.42 16.27 24.30
CA VAL A 170 2.31 16.83 22.95
C VAL A 170 1.30 17.98 22.83
N PRO A 171 0.07 17.93 23.41
CA PRO A 171 -0.88 19.04 23.33
C PRO A 171 -0.53 20.26 24.21
N THR A 172 0.65 20.32 24.83
CA THR A 172 1.04 21.45 25.69
C THR A 172 1.60 22.60 24.86
N LEU A 173 1.02 23.79 25.03
CA LEU A 173 1.45 25.02 24.38
C LEU A 173 2.68 25.62 25.10
N LYS A 174 3.39 26.54 24.44
CA LYS A 174 4.56 27.24 25.01
C LYS A 174 4.28 27.99 26.33
N ASN A 175 3.02 28.31 26.62
CA ASN A 175 2.60 28.94 27.86
C ASN A 175 2.21 27.94 28.96
N GLY A 176 2.48 26.65 28.78
CA GLY A 176 2.19 25.57 29.74
C GLY A 176 0.74 25.07 29.72
N TYR A 177 -0.14 25.66 28.91
CA TYR A 177 -1.52 25.17 28.80
C TYR A 177 -1.58 23.87 27.98
N THR A 178 -2.04 22.79 28.60
CA THR A 178 -2.32 21.53 27.91
C THR A 178 -3.69 21.57 27.26
N VAL A 179 -3.72 21.54 25.93
CA VAL A 179 -4.96 21.48 25.15
C VAL A 179 -5.73 20.19 25.51
N TYR A 180 -7.06 20.25 25.48
CA TYR A 180 -8.00 19.20 25.90
C TYR A 180 -8.10 18.93 27.41
N SER A 181 -7.26 19.55 28.25
CA SER A 181 -7.45 19.47 29.72
C SER A 181 -8.72 20.17 30.21
N GLN A 182 -9.31 21.09 29.44
CA GLN A 182 -10.49 21.89 29.84
C GLN A 182 -10.28 22.81 31.07
N VAL A 183 -9.11 22.75 31.71
CA VAL A 183 -8.74 23.51 32.91
C VAL A 183 -7.49 24.34 32.66
N THR A 184 -7.30 25.44 33.38
CA THR A 184 -6.06 26.22 33.30
C THR A 184 -4.91 25.51 34.02
N LEU A 185 -3.67 25.94 33.78
CA LEU A 185 -2.51 25.36 34.46
C LEU A 185 -2.60 25.52 35.99
N ASP A 186 -3.12 26.64 36.50
CA ASP A 186 -3.30 26.86 37.94
C ASP A 186 -4.36 25.92 38.56
N VAL A 187 -5.41 25.63 37.80
CA VAL A 187 -6.42 24.65 38.21
C VAL A 187 -5.83 23.24 38.16
N MET A 188 -5.01 22.94 37.15
CA MET A 188 -4.28 21.67 37.08
C MET A 188 -3.33 21.50 38.27
N GLU A 189 -2.60 22.54 38.67
CA GLU A 189 -1.76 22.53 39.86
C GLU A 189 -2.57 22.21 41.13
N THR A 190 -3.77 22.76 41.25
CA THR A 190 -4.69 22.44 42.37
C THR A 190 -5.09 20.97 42.35
N ILE A 191 -5.38 20.41 41.17
CA ILE A 191 -5.70 18.99 41.00
C ILE A 191 -4.51 18.11 41.38
N CYS A 192 -3.32 18.38 40.85
CA CYS A 192 -2.11 17.60 41.14
C CYS A 192 -1.82 17.56 42.65
N ARG A 193 -1.92 18.71 43.33
CA ARG A 193 -1.64 18.81 44.77
C ARG A 193 -2.60 17.99 45.61
N ALA A 194 -3.88 17.91 45.21
CA ALA A 194 -4.86 17.06 45.89
C ALA A 194 -4.49 15.57 45.83
N HIS A 195 -3.61 15.17 44.91
CA HIS A 195 -3.11 13.81 44.71
C HIS A 195 -1.62 13.65 45.06
N GLY A 196 -1.03 14.62 45.77
CA GLY A 196 0.34 14.51 46.31
C GLY A 196 1.46 14.70 45.29
N PHE A 197 1.21 15.38 44.17
CA PHE A 197 2.25 15.80 43.20
C PHE A 197 1.97 17.22 42.68
N ASP A 198 2.79 17.72 41.75
CA ASP A 198 2.62 19.05 41.16
C ASP A 198 2.86 19.04 39.64
N VAL A 199 2.56 20.16 38.96
CA VAL A 199 2.77 20.26 37.50
C VAL A 199 4.24 20.40 37.10
N HIS A 200 5.15 20.50 38.08
CA HIS A 200 6.60 20.64 37.90
C HIS A 200 7.34 19.30 38.00
N THR A 201 6.67 18.27 38.51
CA THR A 201 7.19 16.92 38.61
C THR A 201 7.41 16.35 37.20
N PRO A 202 8.61 15.84 36.88
CA PRO A 202 8.85 15.19 35.58
C PRO A 202 7.93 13.99 35.36
N TRP A 203 7.44 13.81 34.13
CA TRP A 203 6.44 12.78 33.81
C TRP A 203 6.90 11.35 34.12
N ARG A 204 8.18 11.06 33.92
CA ARG A 204 8.79 9.76 34.24
C ARG A 204 8.79 9.46 35.74
N ASP A 205 8.81 10.49 36.58
CA ASP A 205 8.88 10.37 38.04
C ASP A 205 7.48 10.27 38.68
N LEU A 206 6.41 10.51 37.90
CA LEU A 206 5.03 10.28 38.33
C LEU A 206 4.71 8.79 38.44
N THR A 207 3.93 8.42 39.46
CA THR A 207 3.35 7.07 39.58
C THR A 207 2.23 6.86 38.55
N ASP A 208 1.86 5.61 38.30
CA ASP A 208 0.77 5.30 37.35
C ASP A 208 -0.59 5.85 37.81
N GLU A 209 -0.84 5.91 39.13
CA GLU A 209 -2.03 6.57 39.68
C GLU A 209 -2.02 8.07 39.41
N GLN A 210 -0.88 8.74 39.59
CA GLN A 210 -0.73 10.18 39.34
C GLN A 210 -0.88 10.50 37.85
N ARG A 211 -0.29 9.69 36.96
CA ARG A 211 -0.55 9.77 35.52
C ARG A 211 -2.03 9.55 35.21
N GLY A 212 -2.66 8.62 35.91
CA GLY A 212 -4.08 8.32 35.81
C GLY A 212 -4.97 9.53 36.10
N VAL A 213 -4.64 10.33 37.12
CA VAL A 213 -5.36 11.58 37.44
C VAL A 213 -5.36 12.54 36.26
N ILE A 214 -4.22 12.70 35.59
CA ILE A 214 -4.06 13.60 34.44
C ILE A 214 -4.80 13.04 33.21
N LEU A 215 -4.64 11.76 32.93
CA LEU A 215 -5.14 11.14 31.71
C LEU A 215 -6.64 10.85 31.78
N PHE A 216 -7.13 10.34 32.90
CA PHE A 216 -8.49 9.82 33.05
C PHE A 216 -9.33 10.61 34.06
N GLY A 217 -8.74 11.59 34.74
CA GLY A 217 -9.46 12.51 35.61
C GLY A 217 -9.52 12.06 37.07
N THR A 218 -10.26 12.83 37.87
CA THR A 218 -10.46 12.58 39.30
C THR A 218 -11.77 13.17 39.79
N THR A 219 -12.37 12.51 40.79
CA THR A 219 -13.53 13.00 41.54
C THR A 219 -13.18 13.55 42.92
N ALA A 220 -11.89 13.65 43.26
CA ALA A 220 -11.44 14.10 44.58
C ALA A 220 -11.80 15.56 44.90
N LEU A 221 -11.94 16.39 43.87
CA LEU A 221 -12.31 17.81 43.99
C LEU A 221 -13.14 18.27 42.79
N LYS A 222 -13.99 19.27 43.01
CA LYS A 222 -14.64 20.02 41.94
C LYS A 222 -13.79 21.22 41.57
N VAL A 223 -13.67 21.48 40.28
CA VAL A 223 -12.87 22.56 39.71
C VAL A 223 -13.66 23.33 38.66
N PRO A 224 -13.33 24.61 38.43
CA PRO A 224 -13.97 25.42 37.39
C PRO A 224 -13.43 25.08 36.00
N PHE A 225 -14.32 24.86 35.02
CA PHE A 225 -13.96 24.60 33.63
C PHE A 225 -13.85 25.88 32.78
N GLY A 226 -12.91 25.90 31.82
CA GLY A 226 -12.84 26.90 30.74
C GLY A 226 -11.61 27.82 30.73
N LYS A 227 -11.12 28.12 29.53
CA LYS A 227 -9.83 28.80 29.27
C LYS A 227 -9.76 30.27 29.68
N HIS A 228 -10.90 30.97 29.78
CA HIS A 228 -10.94 32.41 30.04
C HIS A 228 -11.70 32.75 31.33
N PRO A 229 -11.17 33.64 32.19
CA PRO A 229 -11.91 34.20 33.32
C PRO A 229 -13.07 35.06 32.82
N ILE A 230 -14.08 35.27 33.66
CA ILE A 230 -15.33 35.94 33.28
C ILE A 230 -15.07 37.36 32.74
N GLU A 231 -14.10 38.05 33.33
CA GLU A 231 -13.65 39.41 32.97
C GLU A 231 -13.10 39.50 31.54
N SER A 232 -12.44 38.43 31.06
CA SER A 232 -11.91 38.37 29.70
C SER A 232 -13.00 38.10 28.66
N ARG A 233 -14.10 37.42 29.04
CA ARG A 233 -15.23 37.08 28.16
C ARG A 233 -16.26 38.20 28.08
N MET A 234 -16.36 39.02 29.12
CA MET A 234 -17.20 40.23 29.13
C MET A 234 -16.75 41.30 28.12
N LYS A 235 -15.52 41.22 27.59
CA LYS A 235 -14.99 42.15 26.57
C LYS A 235 -15.38 41.79 25.13
N TRP A 236 -16.09 40.68 24.90
CA TRP A 236 -16.40 40.16 23.57
C TRP A 236 -17.84 40.54 23.21
N GLU A 237 -18.04 41.36 22.18
CA GLU A 237 -19.38 41.77 21.74
C GLU A 237 -20.17 40.58 21.18
N GLY A 238 -21.42 40.41 21.64
CA GLY A 238 -22.36 39.41 21.13
C GLY A 238 -22.36 38.05 21.84
N ILE A 239 -21.56 37.84 22.89
CA ILE A 239 -21.55 36.56 23.66
C ILE A 239 -22.09 36.79 25.07
N THR A 240 -23.17 36.10 25.46
CA THR A 240 -23.65 36.07 26.84
C THR A 240 -22.66 35.29 27.70
N ALA A 241 -21.88 35.99 28.53
CA ALA A 241 -20.89 35.35 29.41
C ALA A 241 -21.59 34.52 30.50
N ARG A 242 -21.59 33.19 30.34
CA ARG A 242 -22.05 32.25 31.38
C ARG A 242 -20.95 32.03 32.44
N PRO A 243 -21.28 31.85 33.73
CA PRO A 243 -20.32 31.45 34.77
C PRO A 243 -19.57 30.18 34.38
N ARG A 244 -18.33 30.01 34.88
CA ARG A 244 -17.61 28.73 34.71
C ARG A 244 -18.39 27.64 35.44
N GLU A 245 -18.73 26.58 34.73
CA GLU A 245 -19.34 25.40 35.33
C GLU A 245 -18.31 24.72 36.24
N GLU A 246 -18.70 24.36 37.46
CA GLU A 246 -17.89 23.56 38.36
C GLU A 246 -18.21 22.07 38.20
N GLY A 247 -17.18 21.23 38.15
CA GLY A 247 -17.37 19.79 38.14
C GLY A 247 -16.06 19.04 38.33
N TYR A 248 -16.13 17.71 38.21
CA TYR A 248 -14.99 16.82 38.41
C TYR A 248 -14.11 16.79 37.17
N TYR A 249 -12.79 16.89 37.37
CA TYR A 249 -11.85 16.85 36.26
C TYR A 249 -11.97 15.51 35.52
N ARG A 250 -12.27 15.58 34.21
CA ARG A 250 -12.56 14.40 33.39
C ARG A 250 -11.33 13.71 32.80
N GLY A 251 -10.15 14.31 32.94
CA GLY A 251 -8.94 13.81 32.27
C GLY A 251 -8.86 14.18 30.79
N LEU A 252 -7.65 14.09 30.24
CA LEU A 252 -7.38 14.33 28.83
C LEU A 252 -8.04 13.29 27.91
N VAL A 253 -7.90 12.00 28.22
CA VAL A 253 -8.31 10.89 27.35
C VAL A 253 -9.82 10.90 27.11
N PRO A 254 -10.70 10.96 28.14
CA PRO A 254 -12.15 10.99 27.92
C PRO A 254 -12.62 12.20 27.10
N VAL A 255 -11.99 13.36 27.29
CA VAL A 255 -12.31 14.58 26.53
C VAL A 255 -11.91 14.43 25.06
N ILE A 256 -10.74 13.85 24.80
CA ILE A 256 -10.25 13.60 23.45
C ILE A 256 -11.14 12.55 22.76
N GLU A 257 -11.51 11.46 23.45
CA GLU A 257 -12.42 10.43 22.92
C GLU A 257 -13.82 10.99 22.61
N GLU A 258 -14.40 11.79 23.51
CA GLU A 258 -15.69 12.45 23.28
C GLU A 258 -15.62 13.38 22.07
N THR A 259 -14.50 14.11 21.92
CA THR A 259 -14.27 14.97 20.77
C THR A 259 -14.13 14.16 19.49
N LEU A 260 -13.42 13.03 19.52
CA LEU A 260 -13.23 12.13 18.38
C LEU A 260 -14.55 11.55 17.88
N LYS A 261 -15.45 11.15 18.79
CA LYS A 261 -16.81 10.67 18.46
C LYS A 261 -17.65 11.73 17.74
N ARG A 262 -17.49 13.02 18.10
CA ARG A 262 -18.22 14.13 17.47
C ARG A 262 -17.57 14.62 16.18
N ASN A 263 -16.25 14.67 16.13
CA ASN A 263 -15.47 15.24 15.03
C ASN A 263 -14.08 14.59 14.94
N ARG A 264 -13.81 13.86 13.84
CA ARG A 264 -12.49 13.26 13.54
C ARG A 264 -11.49 14.31 13.07
N ASN A 265 -11.07 15.17 14.00
CA ASN A 265 -10.10 16.24 13.77
C ASN A 265 -8.68 15.66 13.54
N PRO A 266 -7.96 16.06 12.46
CA PRO A 266 -6.58 15.63 12.21
C PRO A 266 -5.61 15.85 13.39
N ASN A 267 -5.84 16.87 14.22
CA ASN A 267 -5.01 17.15 15.39
C ASN A 267 -5.17 16.12 16.51
N ILE A 268 -6.32 15.45 16.57
CA ILE A 268 -6.60 14.39 17.55
C ILE A 268 -6.17 13.03 17.02
N LEU A 269 -6.35 12.78 15.73
CA LEU A 269 -6.01 11.48 15.11
C LEU A 269 -4.56 11.05 15.32
N ARG A 270 -3.64 11.99 15.59
CA ARG A 270 -2.24 11.69 15.94
C ARG A 270 -2.08 10.97 17.29
N PHE A 271 -3.08 11.02 18.16
CA PHE A 271 -3.10 10.40 19.50
C PHE A 271 -3.93 9.13 19.53
N VAL A 272 -4.40 8.66 18.37
CA VAL A 272 -5.39 7.61 18.25
C VAL A 272 -4.75 6.38 17.65
N ARG A 273 -5.11 5.21 18.17
CA ARG A 273 -4.85 3.91 17.54
C ARG A 273 -6.18 3.22 17.28
N SER A 274 -6.25 2.51 16.17
CA SER A 274 -7.39 1.64 15.88
C SER A 274 -7.18 0.32 16.62
N VAL A 275 -8.12 -0.03 17.48
CA VAL A 275 -8.14 -1.29 18.24
C VAL A 275 -9.30 -2.17 17.76
N ARG A 276 -9.27 -3.46 18.07
CA ARG A 276 -10.41 -4.35 17.79
C ARG A 276 -11.67 -3.82 18.49
N CYS A 277 -12.78 -3.81 17.77
CA CYS A 277 -14.09 -3.41 18.29
C CYS A 277 -14.45 -4.26 19.52
N SER A 278 -14.85 -3.64 20.61
CA SER A 278 -15.19 -4.35 21.85
C SER A 278 -16.50 -5.12 21.78
N VAL A 279 -17.37 -4.79 20.81
CA VAL A 279 -18.68 -5.44 20.66
C VAL A 279 -18.60 -6.67 19.77
N CYS A 280 -17.95 -6.56 18.61
CA CYS A 280 -17.88 -7.65 17.63
C CYS A 280 -16.52 -8.37 17.57
N GLU A 281 -15.55 -7.92 18.37
CA GLU A 281 -14.19 -8.49 18.48
C GLU A 281 -13.41 -8.54 17.15
N GLY A 282 -13.83 -7.72 16.19
CA GLY A 282 -13.26 -7.67 14.83
C GLY A 282 -14.05 -8.44 13.77
N SER A 283 -15.08 -9.21 14.14
CA SER A 283 -15.91 -9.96 13.17
C SER A 283 -16.71 -9.08 12.21
N ARG A 284 -16.87 -7.78 12.54
CA ARG A 284 -17.61 -6.78 11.75
C ARG A 284 -19.13 -6.98 11.68
N LEU A 285 -19.64 -8.14 12.11
CA LEU A 285 -21.03 -8.51 11.96
C LEU A 285 -21.91 -8.07 13.15
N SER A 286 -23.20 -7.87 12.87
CA SER A 286 -24.25 -7.71 13.89
C SER A 286 -24.41 -8.99 14.71
N ARG A 287 -25.17 -8.94 15.81
CA ARG A 287 -25.43 -10.12 16.67
C ARG A 287 -25.91 -11.32 15.83
N ALA A 288 -27.00 -11.14 15.07
CA ALA A 288 -27.59 -12.21 14.26
C ALA A 288 -26.60 -12.84 13.27
N GLY A 289 -25.77 -12.03 12.59
CA GLY A 289 -24.77 -12.55 11.66
C GLY A 289 -23.58 -13.24 12.34
N ARG A 290 -23.25 -12.85 13.57
CA ARG A 290 -22.12 -13.36 14.35
C ARG A 290 -22.45 -14.63 15.11
N GLU A 291 -23.68 -14.75 15.61
CA GLU A 291 -24.12 -15.84 16.48
C GLU A 291 -24.82 -16.97 15.71
N ALA A 292 -25.38 -16.69 14.53
CA ALA A 292 -25.97 -17.74 13.71
C ALA A 292 -24.93 -18.78 13.27
N SER A 293 -25.29 -20.06 13.38
CA SER A 293 -24.41 -21.19 13.09
C SER A 293 -25.03 -22.23 12.17
N ILE A 294 -24.20 -22.91 11.40
CA ILE A 294 -24.54 -24.16 10.71
C ILE A 294 -23.93 -25.29 11.55
N GLY A 295 -24.76 -26.06 12.24
CA GLY A 295 -24.26 -26.97 13.27
C GLY A 295 -23.57 -26.19 14.39
N ALA A 296 -22.32 -26.55 14.71
CA ALA A 296 -21.52 -25.85 15.71
C ALA A 296 -20.73 -24.65 15.15
N THR A 297 -20.68 -24.47 13.83
CA THR A 297 -19.75 -23.55 13.17
C THR A 297 -20.42 -22.22 12.85
N ARG A 298 -19.79 -21.11 13.28
CA ARG A 298 -20.25 -19.74 12.98
C ARG A 298 -19.50 -19.14 11.80
N LEU A 299 -20.13 -18.22 11.06
CA LEU A 299 -19.49 -17.60 9.90
C LEU A 299 -18.16 -16.89 10.24
N PRO A 300 -18.05 -16.09 11.32
CA PRO A 300 -16.77 -15.46 11.68
C PRO A 300 -15.61 -16.43 11.86
N GLU A 301 -15.86 -17.65 12.35
CA GLU A 301 -14.82 -18.67 12.57
C GLU A 301 -14.26 -19.17 11.23
N LEU A 302 -15.16 -19.44 10.25
CA LEU A 302 -14.75 -19.80 8.89
C LEU A 302 -14.02 -18.67 8.17
N LEU A 303 -14.35 -17.40 8.45
CA LEU A 303 -13.68 -16.28 7.80
C LEU A 303 -12.28 -16.01 8.36
N ALA A 304 -12.01 -16.42 9.60
CA ALA A 304 -10.75 -16.15 10.31
C ALA A 304 -9.65 -17.20 10.04
N ILE A 305 -10.00 -18.39 9.55
CA ILE A 305 -9.02 -19.43 9.20
C ILE A 305 -8.30 -19.12 7.88
N PRO A 306 -7.09 -19.66 7.66
CA PRO A 306 -6.42 -19.57 6.36
C PRO A 306 -7.28 -20.17 5.23
N THR A 307 -7.30 -19.52 4.07
CA THR A 307 -8.08 -19.96 2.90
C THR A 307 -7.74 -21.40 2.48
N ALA A 308 -6.48 -21.81 2.63
CA ALA A 308 -6.06 -23.19 2.36
C ALA A 308 -6.75 -24.25 3.22
N SER A 309 -7.21 -23.87 4.42
CA SER A 309 -7.91 -24.76 5.36
C SER A 309 -9.44 -24.72 5.21
N LEU A 310 -9.97 -23.82 4.37
CA LEU A 310 -11.41 -23.59 4.27
C LEU A 310 -12.17 -24.80 3.71
N GLY A 311 -11.59 -25.52 2.74
CA GLY A 311 -12.22 -26.72 2.18
C GLY A 311 -12.48 -27.78 3.25
N ALA A 312 -11.45 -28.11 4.03
CA ALA A 312 -11.55 -29.06 5.14
C ALA A 312 -12.56 -28.60 6.21
N ALA A 313 -12.56 -27.31 6.55
CA ALA A 313 -13.52 -26.77 7.51
C ALA A 313 -14.98 -26.83 6.99
N LEU A 314 -15.20 -26.79 5.67
CA LEU A 314 -16.52 -26.97 5.07
C LEU A 314 -16.94 -28.45 5.03
N ASP A 315 -16.00 -29.39 4.99
CA ASP A 315 -16.27 -30.83 5.09
C ASP A 315 -16.79 -31.24 6.47
N GLU A 316 -16.44 -30.48 7.52
CA GLU A 316 -16.93 -30.69 8.89
C GLU A 316 -18.36 -30.20 9.12
N LEU A 317 -18.93 -29.43 8.17
CA LEU A 317 -20.32 -29.00 8.26
C LEU A 317 -21.29 -30.17 8.06
N PRO A 318 -22.48 -30.13 8.67
CA PRO A 318 -23.55 -31.07 8.36
C PRO A 318 -23.81 -31.17 6.86
N PRO A 319 -24.12 -32.36 6.31
CA PRO A 319 -24.36 -32.55 4.88
C PRO A 319 -25.66 -31.84 4.49
N LEU A 320 -25.52 -30.69 3.84
CA LEU A 320 -26.62 -29.80 3.46
C LEU A 320 -26.60 -29.57 1.96
N ASP A 321 -27.73 -29.78 1.28
CA ASP A 321 -27.84 -29.68 -0.18
C ASP A 321 -27.35 -28.34 -0.74
N VAL A 322 -27.63 -27.24 -0.04
CA VAL A 322 -27.19 -25.91 -0.44
C VAL A 322 -25.66 -25.78 -0.38
N VAL A 323 -25.02 -26.33 0.66
CA VAL A 323 -23.55 -26.30 0.80
C VAL A 323 -22.92 -27.16 -0.29
N SER A 324 -23.45 -28.37 -0.51
CA SER A 324 -23.00 -29.28 -1.57
C SER A 324 -23.11 -28.66 -2.96
N ALA A 325 -24.21 -27.92 -3.24
CA ALA A 325 -24.40 -27.25 -4.53
C ALA A 325 -23.44 -26.07 -4.76
N LEU A 326 -23.02 -25.39 -3.70
CA LEU A 326 -22.07 -24.28 -3.78
C LEU A 326 -20.61 -24.75 -3.76
N ARG A 327 -20.36 -25.98 -3.35
CA ARG A 327 -19.02 -26.51 -3.10
C ARG A 327 -18.09 -26.46 -4.32
N PRO A 328 -18.52 -26.82 -5.55
CA PRO A 328 -17.64 -26.75 -6.72
C PRO A 328 -17.08 -25.35 -6.98
N GLU A 329 -17.91 -24.32 -6.83
CA GLU A 329 -17.52 -22.93 -7.04
C GLU A 329 -16.63 -22.40 -5.89
N ILE A 330 -16.89 -22.82 -4.66
CA ILE A 330 -16.06 -22.48 -3.51
C ILE A 330 -14.67 -23.12 -3.65
N ASP A 331 -14.61 -24.40 -3.98
CA ASP A 331 -13.35 -25.15 -4.11
C ASP A 331 -12.50 -24.63 -5.26
N ASP A 332 -13.10 -24.32 -6.41
CA ASP A 332 -12.39 -23.70 -7.54
C ASP A 332 -11.69 -22.39 -7.11
N ARG A 333 -12.39 -21.53 -6.35
CA ARG A 333 -11.82 -20.28 -5.84
C ARG A 333 -10.73 -20.50 -4.79
N ILE A 334 -10.90 -21.47 -3.89
CA ILE A 334 -9.87 -21.85 -2.90
C ILE A 334 -8.62 -22.36 -3.62
N VAL A 335 -8.76 -23.28 -4.57
CA VAL A 335 -7.65 -23.85 -5.34
C VAL A 335 -6.89 -22.75 -6.09
N ARG A 336 -7.59 -21.80 -6.72
CA ARG A 336 -6.97 -20.65 -7.40
C ARG A 336 -6.19 -19.76 -6.43
N MET A 337 -6.77 -19.44 -5.27
CA MET A 337 -6.10 -18.68 -4.22
C MET A 337 -4.82 -19.38 -3.73
N VAL A 338 -4.91 -20.68 -3.44
CA VAL A 338 -3.74 -21.48 -3.00
C VAL A 338 -2.68 -21.54 -4.09
N ARG A 339 -3.07 -21.77 -5.35
CA ARG A 339 -2.15 -21.78 -6.51
C ARG A 339 -1.41 -20.46 -6.67
N LEU A 340 -2.06 -19.34 -6.37
CA LEU A 340 -1.44 -18.00 -6.40
C LEU A 340 -0.64 -17.66 -5.12
N GLY A 341 -0.42 -18.63 -4.23
CA GLY A 341 0.32 -18.42 -2.98
C GLY A 341 -0.41 -17.50 -2.00
N LEU A 342 -1.74 -17.52 -2.01
CA LEU A 342 -2.62 -16.73 -1.13
C LEU A 342 -3.34 -17.59 -0.08
N GLY A 343 -2.99 -18.88 0.02
CA GLY A 343 -3.63 -19.83 0.93
C GLY A 343 -3.47 -19.48 2.42
N HIS A 344 -2.44 -18.72 2.78
CA HIS A 344 -2.19 -18.23 4.14
C HIS A 344 -3.12 -17.08 4.57
N LEU A 345 -3.82 -16.44 3.63
CA LEU A 345 -4.71 -15.32 3.94
C LEU A 345 -6.06 -15.82 4.47
N SER A 346 -6.58 -15.16 5.50
CA SER A 346 -7.95 -15.34 5.97
C SER A 346 -8.92 -14.46 5.17
N LEU A 347 -10.19 -14.89 5.07
CA LEU A 347 -11.21 -14.16 4.29
C LEU A 347 -11.68 -12.86 4.98
N ASP A 348 -11.53 -12.76 6.30
CA ASP A 348 -11.81 -11.55 7.09
C ASP A 348 -10.70 -10.49 7.02
N ARG A 349 -9.55 -10.81 6.43
CA ARG A 349 -8.40 -9.90 6.36
C ARG A 349 -8.73 -8.67 5.52
N GLU A 350 -8.48 -7.50 6.09
CA GLU A 350 -8.78 -6.21 5.46
C GLU A 350 -7.88 -5.91 4.28
N SER A 351 -8.47 -5.40 3.19
CA SER A 351 -7.75 -5.08 1.95
C SER A 351 -6.65 -4.03 2.12
N THR A 352 -6.78 -3.13 3.11
CA THR A 352 -5.77 -2.09 3.43
C THR A 352 -4.48 -2.66 4.02
N THR A 353 -4.53 -3.90 4.51
CA THR A 353 -3.40 -4.61 5.14
C THR A 353 -2.68 -5.55 4.19
N LEU A 354 -3.14 -5.64 2.93
CA LEU A 354 -2.54 -6.46 1.90
C LEU A 354 -1.33 -5.78 1.28
N SER A 355 -0.33 -6.56 0.90
CA SER A 355 0.72 -6.06 0.02
C SER A 355 0.17 -5.78 -1.39
N GLY A 356 0.88 -4.96 -2.18
CA GLY A 356 0.49 -4.70 -3.57
C GLY A 356 0.38 -5.98 -4.40
N GLY A 357 1.33 -6.92 -4.21
CA GLY A 357 1.32 -8.21 -4.90
C GLY A 357 0.19 -9.13 -4.42
N GLU A 358 -0.14 -9.14 -3.11
CA GLU A 358 -1.30 -9.89 -2.61
C GLU A 358 -2.61 -9.36 -3.20
N ALA A 359 -2.82 -8.04 -3.20
CA ALA A 359 -4.02 -7.42 -3.76
C ALA A 359 -4.15 -7.70 -5.27
N GLN A 360 -3.06 -7.61 -6.02
CA GLN A 360 -3.04 -7.93 -7.45
C GLN A 360 -3.40 -9.39 -7.72
N ARG A 361 -2.82 -10.34 -6.97
CA ARG A 361 -3.11 -11.76 -7.11
C ARG A 361 -4.55 -12.11 -6.71
N ILE A 362 -5.10 -11.47 -5.69
CA ILE A 362 -6.51 -11.62 -5.32
C ILE A 362 -7.40 -11.15 -6.47
N GLY A 363 -7.09 -10.00 -7.06
CA GLY A 363 -7.83 -9.50 -8.22
C GLY A 363 -7.75 -10.43 -9.42
N LEU A 364 -6.58 -10.99 -9.69
CA LEU A 364 -6.37 -12.01 -10.72
C LEU A 364 -7.22 -13.27 -10.47
N ALA A 365 -7.24 -13.77 -9.24
CA ALA A 365 -8.08 -14.90 -8.85
C ALA A 365 -9.56 -14.63 -9.14
N ALA A 366 -10.04 -13.41 -8.83
CA ALA A 366 -11.42 -13.00 -9.09
C ALA A 366 -11.77 -12.90 -10.58
N GLN A 367 -10.82 -12.49 -11.44
CA GLN A 367 -11.07 -12.37 -12.89
C GLN A 367 -11.19 -13.72 -13.60
N LEU A 368 -10.44 -14.74 -13.16
CA LEU A 368 -10.57 -16.10 -13.70
C LEU A 368 -12.00 -16.63 -13.54
N THR A 369 -12.61 -16.37 -12.39
CA THR A 369 -13.98 -16.79 -12.08
C THR A 369 -15.02 -16.11 -12.98
N ALA A 370 -14.73 -14.92 -13.52
CA ALA A 370 -15.66 -14.20 -14.37
C ALA A 370 -15.80 -14.79 -15.79
N GLY A 371 -14.90 -15.69 -16.20
CA GLY A 371 -14.98 -16.38 -17.50
C GLY A 371 -14.88 -15.45 -18.71
N LEU A 372 -14.20 -14.32 -18.59
CA LEU A 372 -14.08 -13.32 -19.66
C LEU A 372 -13.23 -13.87 -20.83
N SER A 373 -13.66 -13.57 -22.06
CA SER A 373 -12.99 -13.97 -23.31
C SER A 373 -12.92 -12.79 -24.28
N GLY A 374 -11.92 -12.77 -25.17
CA GLY A 374 -11.75 -11.70 -26.17
C GLY A 374 -11.37 -10.34 -25.59
N THR A 375 -10.84 -10.32 -24.36
CA THR A 375 -10.44 -9.11 -23.63
C THR A 375 -8.92 -8.95 -23.66
N LEU A 376 -8.42 -7.71 -23.59
CA LEU A 376 -7.01 -7.42 -23.32
C LEU A 376 -6.80 -7.25 -21.82
N PHE A 377 -6.00 -8.11 -21.22
CA PHE A 377 -5.56 -7.97 -19.84
C PHE A 377 -4.17 -7.36 -19.81
N ALA A 378 -4.04 -6.20 -19.18
CA ALA A 378 -2.78 -5.52 -18.95
C ALA A 378 -2.31 -5.77 -17.52
N PHE A 379 -1.11 -6.31 -17.36
CA PHE A 379 -0.52 -6.62 -16.06
C PHE A 379 0.71 -5.77 -15.79
N ASP A 380 0.83 -5.26 -14.57
CA ASP A 380 1.99 -4.51 -14.10
C ASP A 380 2.75 -5.38 -13.09
N GLU A 381 3.85 -5.98 -13.53
CA GLU A 381 4.76 -6.79 -12.69
C GLU A 381 4.06 -7.84 -11.81
N PRO A 382 3.27 -8.78 -12.37
CA PRO A 382 2.47 -9.73 -11.59
C PRO A 382 3.30 -10.66 -10.67
N THR A 383 4.60 -10.81 -10.92
CA THR A 383 5.54 -11.61 -10.11
C THR A 383 6.18 -10.80 -8.97
N LEU A 384 5.85 -9.52 -8.84
CA LEU A 384 6.48 -8.64 -7.85
C LEU A 384 6.27 -9.14 -6.41
N GLY A 385 7.36 -9.28 -5.66
CA GLY A 385 7.36 -9.81 -4.29
C GLY A 385 6.97 -11.29 -4.19
N LEU A 386 7.01 -12.01 -5.31
CA LEU A 386 6.61 -13.41 -5.41
C LEU A 386 7.87 -14.28 -5.43
N HIS A 387 7.99 -15.17 -4.44
CA HIS A 387 9.13 -16.08 -4.34
C HIS A 387 9.19 -17.03 -5.55
N PRO A 388 10.39 -17.39 -6.08
CA PRO A 388 10.49 -18.22 -7.28
C PRO A 388 9.69 -19.53 -7.24
N SER A 389 9.66 -20.20 -6.08
CA SER A 389 8.86 -21.43 -5.90
C SER A 389 7.34 -21.26 -6.13
N ALA A 390 6.81 -20.04 -6.04
CA ALA A 390 5.40 -19.74 -6.26
C ALA A 390 5.12 -19.11 -7.64
N GLN A 391 6.14 -18.78 -8.44
CA GLN A 391 5.97 -18.20 -9.77
C GLN A 391 5.28 -19.16 -10.75
N HIS A 392 5.44 -20.47 -10.56
CA HIS A 392 4.75 -21.48 -11.34
C HIS A 392 3.22 -21.30 -11.33
N GLY A 393 2.66 -20.98 -10.16
CA GLY A 393 1.21 -20.78 -10.00
C GLY A 393 0.72 -19.55 -10.78
N MET A 394 1.48 -18.46 -10.73
CA MET A 394 1.21 -17.26 -11.54
C MET A 394 1.25 -17.58 -13.04
N ARG A 395 2.29 -18.29 -13.49
CA ARG A 395 2.43 -18.73 -14.89
C ARG A 395 1.23 -19.55 -15.35
N ALA A 396 0.81 -20.52 -14.54
CA ALA A 396 -0.34 -21.38 -14.87
C ALA A 396 -1.63 -20.56 -15.06
N VAL A 397 -1.86 -19.57 -14.18
CA VAL A 397 -3.02 -18.69 -14.26
C VAL A 397 -2.98 -17.76 -15.48
N LEU A 398 -1.83 -17.18 -15.81
CA LEU A 398 -1.68 -16.37 -17.03
C LEU A 398 -1.93 -17.23 -18.27
N SER A 399 -1.37 -18.44 -18.34
CA SER A 399 -1.64 -19.38 -19.42
C SER A 399 -3.12 -19.75 -19.54
N GLU A 400 -3.83 -19.91 -18.42
CA GLU A 400 -5.27 -20.18 -18.40
C GLU A 400 -6.08 -18.99 -18.96
N LEU A 401 -5.79 -17.76 -18.51
CA LEU A 401 -6.43 -16.55 -19.05
C LEU A 401 -6.23 -16.43 -20.56
N LYS A 402 -5.02 -16.72 -21.04
CA LYS A 402 -4.72 -16.79 -22.48
C LYS A 402 -5.56 -17.86 -23.17
N GLY A 403 -5.62 -19.06 -22.58
CA GLY A 403 -6.40 -20.21 -23.07
C GLY A 403 -7.90 -19.93 -23.23
N LEU A 404 -8.47 -19.02 -22.43
CA LEU A 404 -9.85 -18.53 -22.58
C LEU A 404 -10.04 -17.61 -23.80
N GLY A 405 -9.00 -17.33 -24.59
CA GLY A 405 -9.05 -16.50 -25.78
C GLY A 405 -8.80 -15.01 -25.51
N ASN A 406 -8.12 -14.69 -24.41
CA ASN A 406 -7.73 -13.31 -24.07
C ASN A 406 -6.34 -12.97 -24.57
N THR A 407 -6.08 -11.68 -24.77
CA THR A 407 -4.74 -11.15 -25.07
C THR A 407 -4.13 -10.64 -23.79
N LEU A 408 -2.90 -11.05 -23.46
CA LEU A 408 -2.22 -10.58 -22.26
C LEU A 408 -1.07 -9.65 -22.66
N VAL A 409 -1.01 -8.48 -22.05
CA VAL A 409 0.12 -7.54 -22.19
C VAL A 409 0.71 -7.32 -20.80
N VAL A 410 1.87 -7.92 -20.55
CA VAL A 410 2.46 -8.02 -19.21
C VAL A 410 3.75 -7.23 -19.15
N VAL A 411 3.79 -6.17 -18.34
CA VAL A 411 5.04 -5.50 -17.97
C VAL A 411 5.76 -6.39 -16.97
N GLU A 412 6.99 -6.83 -17.27
CA GLU A 412 7.68 -7.81 -16.43
C GLU A 412 9.20 -7.61 -16.41
N HIS A 413 9.81 -7.96 -15.28
CA HIS A 413 11.24 -7.81 -14.99
C HIS A 413 11.92 -9.11 -14.53
N ASP A 414 11.13 -10.15 -14.26
CA ASP A 414 11.62 -11.48 -13.94
C ASP A 414 11.91 -12.28 -15.23
N PRO A 415 13.18 -12.71 -15.44
CA PRO A 415 13.56 -13.41 -16.66
C PRO A 415 12.85 -14.76 -16.83
N ASP A 416 12.52 -15.48 -15.75
CA ASP A 416 11.88 -16.78 -15.83
C ASP A 416 10.42 -16.64 -16.27
N MET A 417 9.73 -15.61 -15.81
CA MET A 417 8.37 -15.30 -16.27
C MET A 417 8.36 -14.85 -17.74
N VAL A 418 9.30 -14.00 -18.14
CA VAL A 418 9.39 -13.50 -19.53
C VAL A 418 9.64 -14.64 -20.53
N ARG A 419 10.40 -15.68 -20.16
CA ARG A 419 10.64 -16.88 -21.00
C ARG A 419 9.34 -17.59 -21.41
N HIS A 420 8.25 -17.41 -20.67
CA HIS A 420 6.97 -18.06 -20.93
C HIS A 420 6.00 -17.23 -21.79
N ALA A 421 6.35 -15.99 -22.10
CA ALA A 421 5.58 -15.19 -23.04
C ALA A 421 5.68 -15.78 -24.45
N ASP A 422 4.62 -15.63 -25.24
CA ASP A 422 4.67 -15.98 -26.66
C ASP A 422 5.52 -14.95 -27.43
N ARG A 423 5.60 -13.72 -26.91
CA ARG A 423 6.30 -12.62 -27.57
C ARG A 423 6.86 -11.62 -26.57
N ILE A 424 8.00 -11.02 -26.88
CA ILE A 424 8.67 -9.98 -26.10
C ILE A 424 8.77 -8.69 -26.91
N VAL A 425 8.41 -7.57 -26.27
CA VAL A 425 8.57 -6.20 -26.79
C VAL A 425 9.58 -5.48 -25.90
N ARG A 426 10.73 -5.09 -26.46
CA ARG A 426 11.78 -4.38 -25.74
C ARG A 426 11.68 -2.87 -25.95
N LEU A 427 11.56 -2.11 -24.87
CA LEU A 427 11.59 -0.64 -24.87
C LEU A 427 12.92 -0.11 -24.34
N GLY A 428 13.42 0.98 -24.93
CA GLY A 428 14.66 1.64 -24.51
C GLY A 428 15.20 2.59 -25.58
N PRO A 429 16.53 2.77 -25.70
CA PRO A 429 17.60 2.08 -24.95
C PRO A 429 17.77 2.57 -23.49
N GLY A 430 17.34 3.79 -23.18
CA GLY A 430 17.44 4.37 -21.85
C GLY A 430 16.08 4.68 -21.22
N ALA A 431 16.09 5.59 -20.26
CA ALA A 431 14.92 6.09 -19.56
C ALA A 431 14.56 7.52 -19.98
N GLY A 432 13.32 7.95 -19.74
CA GLY A 432 12.90 9.32 -20.01
C GLY A 432 13.09 9.70 -21.50
N PRO A 433 13.73 10.85 -21.82
CA PRO A 433 13.97 11.27 -23.20
C PRO A 433 14.82 10.29 -24.04
N GLU A 434 15.66 9.47 -23.40
CA GLU A 434 16.48 8.44 -24.07
C GLU A 434 15.73 7.11 -24.25
N GLY A 435 14.51 7.00 -23.70
CA GLY A 435 13.64 5.83 -23.82
C GLY A 435 12.57 5.99 -24.90
N GLY A 436 11.48 5.24 -24.76
CA GLY A 436 10.28 5.39 -25.57
C GLY A 436 10.39 4.87 -27.00
N ARG A 437 11.44 4.12 -27.34
CA ARG A 437 11.58 3.44 -28.63
C ARG A 437 11.45 1.94 -28.46
N VAL A 438 10.84 1.28 -29.45
CA VAL A 438 10.84 -0.18 -29.55
C VAL A 438 12.18 -0.61 -30.15
N LEU A 439 12.96 -1.36 -29.39
CA LEU A 439 14.26 -1.89 -29.82
C LEU A 439 14.11 -3.16 -30.63
N SER A 440 13.22 -4.05 -30.19
CA SER A 440 12.94 -5.32 -30.87
C SER A 440 11.58 -5.88 -30.47
N VAL A 441 10.98 -6.65 -31.37
CA VAL A 441 9.80 -7.49 -31.12
C VAL A 441 10.12 -8.89 -31.65
N GLY A 442 9.88 -9.93 -30.86
CA GLY A 442 10.16 -11.31 -31.26
C GLY A 442 9.81 -12.31 -30.17
N GLU A 443 10.24 -13.56 -30.33
CA GLU A 443 10.10 -14.59 -29.31
C GLU A 443 11.13 -14.40 -28.18
N PRO A 444 10.82 -14.79 -26.93
CA PRO A 444 11.80 -14.76 -25.84
C PRO A 444 12.98 -15.70 -26.13
N SER A 445 14.21 -15.22 -25.95
CA SER A 445 15.41 -16.06 -25.92
C SER A 445 15.48 -16.85 -24.62
N MET A 446 16.45 -17.78 -24.51
CA MET A 446 16.75 -18.43 -23.23
C MET A 446 16.98 -17.38 -22.15
N ASP A 447 17.89 -16.42 -22.32
CA ASP A 447 18.09 -15.37 -21.31
C ASP A 447 17.44 -14.05 -21.75
N PRO A 448 16.11 -13.87 -21.58
CA PRO A 448 15.40 -12.77 -22.20
C PRO A 448 15.77 -11.42 -21.61
N LEU A 449 16.37 -11.33 -20.43
CA LEU A 449 16.76 -10.04 -19.82
C LEU A 449 18.27 -9.90 -19.63
N GLY A 450 19.05 -10.74 -20.31
CA GLY A 450 20.49 -10.85 -20.11
C GLY A 450 20.88 -12.03 -19.21
N PRO A 451 22.18 -12.32 -19.10
CA PRO A 451 22.68 -13.46 -18.35
C PRO A 451 22.38 -13.33 -16.85
N PRO A 452 22.28 -14.45 -16.11
CA PRO A 452 22.10 -14.42 -14.67
C PRO A 452 23.30 -13.75 -13.97
N PRO A 453 23.09 -13.09 -12.81
CA PRO A 453 24.15 -12.43 -12.08
C PRO A 453 25.15 -13.46 -11.53
N THR A 454 26.44 -13.13 -11.57
CA THR A 454 27.47 -13.96 -10.96
C THR A 454 27.54 -13.69 -9.46
N PRO A 455 27.49 -14.71 -8.58
CA PRO A 455 27.69 -14.53 -7.14
C PRO A 455 29.00 -13.82 -6.84
N LYS A 456 28.98 -12.93 -5.85
CA LYS A 456 30.15 -12.19 -5.37
C LYS A 456 31.26 -13.17 -4.98
N ALA A 457 32.40 -13.05 -5.68
CA ALA A 457 33.52 -13.97 -5.52
C ALA A 457 34.16 -13.93 -4.12
N ILE A 458 34.20 -12.75 -3.48
CA ILE A 458 34.75 -12.55 -2.14
C ILE A 458 33.69 -11.81 -1.31
N ARG A 459 33.12 -12.51 -0.33
CA ARG A 459 32.20 -11.92 0.65
C ARG A 459 32.99 -11.29 1.79
N ARG A 460 32.55 -10.13 2.29
CA ARG A 460 33.17 -9.50 3.46
C ARG A 460 32.91 -10.34 4.71
N SER A 461 33.93 -10.57 5.52
CA SER A 461 33.78 -11.21 6.83
C SER A 461 33.57 -10.14 7.90
N PRO A 462 32.38 -10.06 8.53
CA PRO A 462 32.14 -9.11 9.59
C PRO A 462 32.99 -9.44 10.83
N ALA A 463 33.56 -8.44 11.50
CA ALA A 463 34.30 -8.65 12.76
C ALA A 463 33.37 -8.81 13.98
N ARG A 464 32.15 -8.28 13.89
CA ARG A 464 31.13 -8.27 14.93
C ARG A 464 29.77 -8.55 14.33
N GLN A 465 28.87 -9.08 15.14
CA GLN A 465 27.49 -9.36 14.76
C GLN A 465 26.50 -8.84 15.80
N LEU A 466 25.34 -8.37 15.34
CA LEU A 466 24.18 -8.06 16.17
C LEU A 466 23.26 -9.28 16.17
N VAL A 467 23.01 -9.87 17.34
CA VAL A 467 22.25 -11.12 17.49
C VAL A 467 20.93 -10.85 18.19
N LEU A 468 19.83 -11.08 17.47
CA LEU A 468 18.47 -11.13 18.01
C LEU A 468 18.11 -12.58 18.33
N ARG A 469 17.84 -12.91 19.60
CA ARG A 469 17.56 -14.27 20.07
C ARG A 469 16.09 -14.40 20.48
N GLY A 470 15.46 -15.54 20.19
CA GLY A 470 14.14 -15.88 20.74
C GLY A 470 12.96 -15.10 20.15
N ALA A 471 13.07 -14.60 18.91
CA ALA A 471 11.99 -13.86 18.26
C ALA A 471 10.79 -14.78 17.95
N THR A 472 9.59 -14.43 18.45
CA THR A 472 8.39 -15.30 18.39
C THR A 472 7.14 -14.59 17.86
N LEU A 473 7.30 -13.44 17.20
CA LEU A 473 6.17 -12.73 16.60
C LEU A 473 5.53 -13.53 15.45
N HIS A 474 4.21 -13.72 15.52
CA HIS A 474 3.43 -14.48 14.54
C HIS A 474 3.90 -15.93 14.42
N ASN A 475 4.53 -16.30 13.30
CA ASN A 475 4.97 -17.66 13.00
C ASN A 475 6.46 -17.90 13.28
N LEU A 476 7.20 -16.92 13.81
CA LEU A 476 8.64 -17.06 14.10
C LEU A 476 8.90 -18.11 15.21
N ARG A 477 9.93 -18.94 15.03
CA ARG A 477 10.20 -20.12 15.88
C ARG A 477 11.19 -19.87 17.03
N GLY A 478 11.62 -18.63 17.24
CA GLY A 478 12.59 -18.30 18.30
C GLY A 478 14.06 -18.51 17.92
N ASP A 479 14.36 -18.80 16.65
CA ASP A 479 15.74 -18.97 16.17
C ASP A 479 16.58 -17.70 16.32
N ASP A 480 17.90 -17.88 16.40
CA ASP A 480 18.86 -16.77 16.47
C ASP A 480 19.02 -16.09 15.11
N PHE A 481 18.92 -14.77 15.10
CA PHE A 481 19.17 -13.94 13.93
C PHE A 481 20.42 -13.09 14.13
N ALA A 482 21.55 -13.53 13.55
CA ALA A 482 22.89 -12.96 13.77
C ALA A 482 23.38 -12.11 12.58
N ILE A 483 23.12 -10.80 12.63
CA ILE A 483 23.40 -9.83 11.57
C ILE A 483 24.87 -9.41 11.60
N GLY A 484 25.61 -9.60 10.51
CA GLY A 484 26.97 -9.08 10.36
C GLY A 484 27.01 -7.56 10.32
N LEU A 485 27.87 -6.92 11.11
CA LEU A 485 28.04 -5.47 11.09
C LEU A 485 29.03 -5.05 9.98
N GLY A 486 28.71 -3.93 9.31
CA GLY A 486 29.53 -3.35 8.23
C GLY A 486 29.48 -4.12 6.92
N VAL A 487 28.42 -4.90 6.69
CA VAL A 487 28.26 -5.77 5.51
C VAL A 487 26.81 -5.79 5.01
N LEU A 488 26.59 -6.37 3.82
CA LEU A 488 25.26 -6.61 3.26
C LEU A 488 24.65 -7.92 3.78
N ASN A 489 23.62 -7.79 4.62
CA ASN A 489 22.82 -8.91 5.11
C ASN A 489 21.51 -8.99 4.30
N VAL A 490 21.20 -10.14 3.72
CA VAL A 490 19.98 -10.33 2.92
C VAL A 490 19.10 -11.39 3.55
N VAL A 491 17.81 -11.09 3.70
CA VAL A 491 16.78 -11.99 4.20
C VAL A 491 15.83 -12.37 3.05
N THR A 492 15.81 -13.64 2.69
CA THR A 492 14.95 -14.23 1.66
C THR A 492 14.01 -15.29 2.26
N GLY A 493 13.11 -15.87 1.45
CA GLY A 493 12.13 -16.87 1.85
C GLY A 493 10.74 -16.56 1.30
N ALA A 494 9.82 -17.54 1.28
CA ALA A 494 8.50 -17.40 0.68
C ALA A 494 7.65 -16.23 1.25
N SER A 495 6.63 -15.78 0.50
CA SER A 495 5.64 -14.84 1.04
C SER A 495 4.93 -15.49 2.25
N GLY A 496 4.80 -14.76 3.36
CA GLY A 496 4.26 -15.31 4.61
C GLY A 496 5.27 -16.06 5.50
N ALA A 497 6.51 -16.27 5.06
CA ALA A 497 7.52 -17.00 5.84
C ALA A 497 7.99 -16.29 7.14
N GLY A 498 7.58 -15.02 7.37
CA GLY A 498 7.90 -14.26 8.58
C GLY A 498 8.98 -13.18 8.41
N LYS A 499 9.47 -12.90 7.20
CA LYS A 499 10.55 -11.91 6.93
C LYS A 499 10.27 -10.53 7.52
N SER A 500 9.10 -9.95 7.22
CA SER A 500 8.70 -8.64 7.74
C SER A 500 8.46 -8.69 9.25
N SER A 501 7.92 -9.80 9.79
CA SER A 501 7.78 -10.01 11.24
C SER A 501 9.13 -10.00 11.95
N LEU A 502 10.17 -10.59 11.34
CA LEU A 502 11.53 -10.65 11.88
C LEU A 502 12.19 -9.27 11.85
N VAL A 503 12.30 -8.64 10.66
CA VAL A 503 13.08 -7.41 10.48
C VAL A 503 12.31 -6.17 10.95
N PHE A 504 11.08 -5.97 10.49
CA PHE A 504 10.31 -4.75 10.77
C PHE A 504 9.38 -4.91 11.98
N GLY A 505 8.92 -6.13 12.28
CA GLY A 505 8.02 -6.41 13.40
C GLY A 505 8.73 -6.65 14.73
N THR A 506 9.98 -7.14 14.72
CA THR A 506 10.72 -7.52 15.93
C THR A 506 12.03 -6.74 16.05
N LEU A 507 12.95 -6.85 15.07
CA LEU A 507 14.26 -6.21 15.12
C LEU A 507 14.16 -4.67 15.19
N LEU A 508 13.42 -4.04 14.29
CA LEU A 508 13.30 -2.57 14.26
C LEU A 508 12.73 -2.01 15.58
N PRO A 509 11.60 -2.52 16.12
CA PRO A 509 11.12 -2.08 17.43
C PRO A 509 12.10 -2.36 18.57
N ALA A 510 12.75 -3.53 18.57
CA ALA A 510 13.74 -3.89 19.58
C ALA A 510 14.92 -2.91 19.60
N LEU A 511 15.38 -2.47 18.43
CA LEU A 511 16.43 -1.48 18.28
C LEU A 511 15.98 -0.05 18.62
N SER A 512 14.72 0.28 18.34
CA SER A 512 14.18 1.64 18.51
C SER A 512 13.56 1.89 19.88
N GLY A 513 13.52 0.88 20.76
CA GLY A 513 12.79 0.92 22.03
C GLY A 513 11.27 1.05 21.86
N GLY A 514 10.73 0.68 20.69
CA GLY A 514 9.31 0.76 20.35
C GLY A 514 8.55 -0.54 20.66
N PRO A 515 7.20 -0.50 20.65
CA PRO A 515 6.39 -1.71 20.77
C PRO A 515 6.61 -2.63 19.56
N GLY A 516 6.85 -3.92 19.81
CA GLY A 516 7.10 -4.91 18.76
C GLY A 516 6.93 -6.35 19.25
N GLY A 517 7.37 -7.28 18.41
CA GLY A 517 7.33 -8.71 18.68
C GLY A 517 8.12 -9.15 19.92
N PRO A 518 7.71 -10.24 20.58
CA PRO A 518 8.48 -10.81 21.69
C PRO A 518 9.83 -11.37 21.20
N PHE A 519 10.88 -11.12 21.98
CA PHE A 519 12.22 -11.66 21.80
C PHE A 519 12.89 -11.89 23.17
N ALA A 520 13.90 -12.76 23.24
CA ALA A 520 14.58 -13.11 24.49
C ALA A 520 15.72 -12.12 24.82
N SER A 521 16.57 -11.81 23.84
CA SER A 521 17.68 -10.87 24.03
C SER A 521 18.14 -10.28 22.70
N LEU A 522 18.72 -9.08 22.76
CA LEU A 522 19.42 -8.44 21.65
C LEU A 522 20.81 -8.04 22.13
N GLY A 523 21.86 -8.44 21.42
CA GLY A 523 23.25 -8.25 21.85
C GLY A 523 24.23 -8.10 20.69
N VAL A 524 25.38 -7.47 20.92
CA VAL A 524 26.47 -7.42 19.93
C VAL A 524 27.61 -8.33 20.38
N GLU A 525 28.00 -9.25 19.52
CA GLU A 525 29.00 -10.28 19.77
C GLU A 525 30.20 -10.12 18.82
N SER A 526 31.39 -10.52 19.25
CA SER A 526 32.60 -10.60 18.40
C SER A 526 32.65 -11.94 17.68
N ILE A 527 33.05 -11.95 16.40
CA ILE A 527 33.23 -13.19 15.64
C ILE A 527 34.68 -13.68 15.83
N PRO A 528 34.92 -14.88 16.43
CA PRO A 528 36.25 -15.31 16.87
C PRO A 528 37.34 -15.44 15.79
N GLU A 529 36.97 -15.50 14.51
CA GLU A 529 37.88 -15.83 13.39
C GLU A 529 38.13 -14.64 12.43
N ALA A 530 37.61 -13.45 12.71
CA ALA A 530 37.74 -12.29 11.82
C ALA A 530 39.08 -11.55 12.02
N ARG A 531 39.79 -11.27 10.91
CA ARG A 531 40.98 -10.41 10.91
C ARG A 531 40.55 -8.95 11.12
N ASP A 532 41.19 -8.27 12.07
CA ASP A 532 40.98 -6.85 12.37
C ASP A 532 41.11 -6.00 11.09
N THR A 533 39.98 -5.49 10.59
CA THR A 533 39.95 -4.37 9.66
C THR A 533 39.50 -3.13 10.43
N GLU A 534 40.35 -2.11 10.37
CA GLU A 534 40.21 -0.87 11.12
C GLU A 534 39.04 -0.05 10.56
N GLY A 535 37.85 -0.19 11.17
CA GLY A 535 36.69 0.62 10.75
C GLY A 535 35.35 0.17 11.32
N LEU A 536 35.10 0.32 12.63
CA LEU A 536 33.75 0.44 13.22
C LEU A 536 33.80 0.68 14.74
N ARG A 537 34.42 1.80 15.15
CA ARG A 537 34.42 2.26 16.57
C ARG A 537 33.14 3.03 16.97
N ALA A 538 32.19 3.28 16.05
CA ALA A 538 31.08 4.21 16.27
C ALA A 538 29.78 3.62 16.86
N LEU A 539 29.59 2.29 16.87
CA LEU A 539 28.42 1.65 17.52
C LEU A 539 28.67 1.36 19.01
N ARG A 540 29.21 2.33 19.75
CA ARG A 540 29.34 2.29 21.22
C ARG A 540 28.51 3.43 21.82
N GLY A 541 27.27 3.14 22.18
CA GLY A 541 26.54 3.94 23.18
C GLY A 541 27.03 3.60 24.60
N PRO A 542 26.91 4.53 25.58
CA PRO A 542 27.24 4.24 26.97
C PRO A 542 26.38 3.08 27.49
N GLN A 543 27.01 2.18 28.23
CA GLN A 543 26.36 1.01 28.81
C GLN A 543 25.24 1.43 29.77
N THR A 544 24.01 1.39 29.26
CA THR A 544 22.81 1.23 30.06
C THR A 544 22.09 0.01 29.53
N THR A 545 21.39 -0.69 30.42
CA THR A 545 20.89 -2.07 30.33
C THR A 545 19.90 -2.38 29.18
N SER A 546 19.77 -1.51 28.18
CA SER A 546 18.90 -1.71 27.01
C SER A 546 19.35 -0.98 25.73
N GLY A 547 20.53 -0.35 25.67
CA GLY A 547 20.94 0.52 24.54
C GLY A 547 22.23 0.07 23.85
N LEU A 548 22.18 -0.97 23.01
CA LEU A 548 23.33 -1.50 22.26
C LEU A 548 23.60 -0.79 20.93
N VAL A 549 22.66 0.03 20.45
CA VAL A 549 22.74 0.84 19.24
C VAL A 549 22.15 2.21 19.57
N ASP A 550 22.81 3.30 19.19
CA ASP A 550 22.19 4.63 19.29
C ASP A 550 20.94 4.61 18.40
N THR A 551 19.75 4.80 18.98
CA THR A 551 18.48 4.80 18.24
C THR A 551 18.48 5.80 17.09
N ALA A 552 19.28 6.87 17.17
CA ALA A 552 19.44 7.85 16.09
C ALA A 552 20.19 7.31 14.84
N SER A 553 20.85 6.15 14.97
CA SER A 553 21.64 5.48 13.92
C SER A 553 20.89 4.36 13.18
N VAL A 554 19.64 4.05 13.53
CA VAL A 554 18.84 3.03 12.84
C VAL A 554 17.86 3.72 11.88
N ARG A 555 17.93 3.37 10.60
CA ARG A 555 17.05 3.96 9.56
C ARG A 555 16.33 2.84 8.82
N ALA A 556 15.00 2.81 8.93
CA ALA A 556 14.16 1.93 8.14
C ALA A 556 13.72 2.61 6.85
N LEU A 557 14.07 2.02 5.71
CA LEU A 557 13.72 2.49 4.37
C LEU A 557 12.80 1.48 3.68
N ASP A 558 11.51 1.74 3.82
CA ASP A 558 10.48 1.02 3.08
C ASP A 558 10.22 1.63 1.68
N ALA A 559 9.44 0.92 0.89
CA ALA A 559 8.94 1.38 -0.40
C ALA A 559 7.64 2.22 -0.28
N ARG A 560 7.25 2.68 0.92
CA ARG A 560 6.08 3.56 1.05
C ARG A 560 6.35 4.88 0.30
N PRO A 561 5.35 5.47 -0.37
CA PRO A 561 5.54 6.73 -1.09
C PRO A 561 6.15 7.80 -0.19
N ILE A 562 7.12 8.56 -0.73
CA ILE A 562 7.73 9.72 -0.02
C ILE A 562 6.69 10.82 0.30
N GLY A 563 5.50 10.76 -0.32
CA GLY A 563 4.33 11.49 0.12
C GLY A 563 3.06 11.00 -0.58
N ARG A 564 1.91 11.19 0.08
CA ARG A 564 0.59 10.78 -0.44
C ARG A 564 -0.09 11.86 -1.31
N THR A 565 0.54 13.01 -1.48
CA THR A 565 -0.04 14.15 -2.20
C THR A 565 0.96 14.72 -3.21
N SER A 566 0.45 15.45 -4.20
CA SER A 566 1.25 16.12 -5.23
C SER A 566 2.18 17.24 -4.69
N ARG A 567 2.11 17.55 -3.39
CA ARG A 567 3.01 18.51 -2.71
C ARG A 567 4.39 17.92 -2.42
N SER A 568 4.49 16.61 -2.24
CA SER A 568 5.77 15.94 -2.08
C SER A 568 6.39 15.73 -3.46
N THR A 569 7.71 15.87 -3.54
CA THR A 569 8.53 15.72 -4.75
C THR A 569 9.91 15.18 -4.36
N PRO A 570 10.71 14.66 -5.32
CA PRO A 570 12.10 14.29 -5.06
C PRO A 570 12.92 15.41 -4.40
N ALA A 571 12.73 16.66 -4.86
CA ALA A 571 13.46 17.80 -4.31
C ALA A 571 13.03 18.16 -2.88
N THR A 572 11.72 18.13 -2.56
CA THR A 572 11.25 18.46 -1.21
C THR A 572 11.62 17.40 -0.19
N TRP A 573 11.58 16.12 -0.58
CA TRP A 573 11.90 15.03 0.33
C TRP A 573 13.40 14.93 0.65
N SER A 574 14.27 15.09 -0.35
CA SER A 574 15.72 15.03 -0.17
C SER A 574 16.33 16.24 0.55
N GLY A 575 15.53 17.28 0.82
CA GLY A 575 16.03 18.57 1.34
C GLY A 575 16.66 19.46 0.26
N LEU A 576 16.83 18.97 -0.97
CA LEU A 576 17.38 19.71 -2.10
C LEU A 576 16.61 21.00 -2.39
N PHE A 577 15.28 20.97 -2.25
CA PHE A 577 14.45 22.14 -2.52
C PHE A 577 14.75 23.31 -1.58
N ASP A 578 15.14 23.06 -0.33
CA ASP A 578 15.51 24.13 0.60
C ASP A 578 16.80 24.83 0.19
N LEU A 579 17.76 24.07 -0.35
CA LEU A 579 18.99 24.63 -0.92
C LEU A 579 18.68 25.48 -2.15
N VAL A 580 17.89 24.95 -3.09
CA VAL A 580 17.48 25.67 -4.31
C VAL A 580 16.75 26.97 -3.95
N ARG A 581 15.81 26.96 -3.01
CA ARG A 581 15.07 28.16 -2.58
C ARG A 581 15.99 29.24 -1.99
N LYS A 582 17.03 28.84 -1.25
CA LYS A 582 18.03 29.78 -0.73
C LYS A 582 18.80 30.43 -1.88
N ARG A 583 19.25 29.65 -2.88
CA ARG A 583 19.94 30.19 -4.06
C ARG A 583 19.10 31.18 -4.85
N PHE A 584 17.80 30.91 -5.02
CA PHE A 584 16.90 31.86 -5.67
C PHE A 584 16.72 33.16 -4.87
N ALA A 585 16.60 33.08 -3.54
CA ALA A 585 16.53 34.25 -2.68
C ALA A 585 17.82 35.10 -2.68
N ASP A 586 18.96 34.48 -2.98
CA ASP A 586 20.26 35.15 -3.04
C ASP A 586 20.50 35.91 -4.37
N THR A 587 19.64 35.72 -5.38
CA THR A 587 19.74 36.44 -6.67
C THR A 587 19.46 37.94 -6.54
N ASP A 588 20.07 38.76 -7.40
CA ASP A 588 19.91 40.22 -7.37
C ASP A 588 18.46 40.67 -7.62
N ASP A 589 17.76 40.00 -8.55
CA ASP A 589 16.35 40.26 -8.82
C ASP A 589 15.46 39.94 -7.61
N ALA A 590 15.72 38.82 -6.92
CA ALA A 590 14.97 38.47 -5.71
C ALA A 590 15.21 39.48 -4.57
N LYS A 591 16.46 39.93 -4.39
CA LYS A 591 16.82 40.96 -3.40
C LYS A 591 16.14 42.29 -3.71
N ARG A 592 16.12 42.71 -4.98
CA ARG A 592 15.42 43.94 -5.44
C ARG A 592 13.92 43.89 -5.13
N LEU A 593 13.30 42.72 -5.29
CA LEU A 593 11.87 42.51 -5.04
C LEU A 593 11.52 42.21 -3.57
N GLY A 594 12.52 42.11 -2.68
CA GLY A 594 12.31 41.79 -1.27
C GLY A 594 11.90 40.33 -1.01
N PHE A 595 12.20 39.42 -1.95
CA PHE A 595 11.79 38.02 -1.84
C PHE A 595 12.78 37.21 -0.99
N GLY A 596 12.31 36.70 0.15
CA GLY A 596 13.00 35.63 0.89
C GLY A 596 12.69 34.21 0.37
N PRO A 597 13.37 33.17 0.90
CA PRO A 597 13.18 31.76 0.50
C PRO A 597 11.74 31.23 0.62
N GLY A 598 10.91 31.89 1.43
CA GLY A 598 9.48 31.58 1.57
C GLY A 598 8.68 31.84 0.29
N HIS A 599 9.05 32.84 -0.52
CA HIS A 599 8.37 33.16 -1.78
C HIS A 599 8.63 32.09 -2.85
N PHE A 600 9.78 31.43 -2.82
CA PHE A 600 10.11 30.33 -3.74
C PHE A 600 9.60 28.97 -3.26
N SER A 601 8.66 28.93 -2.30
CA SER A 601 8.01 27.70 -1.86
C SER A 601 6.59 27.61 -2.40
N PHE A 602 6.29 26.59 -3.20
CA PHE A 602 4.92 26.32 -3.66
C PHE A 602 3.97 25.86 -2.54
N ASN A 603 4.45 25.62 -1.32
CA ASN A 603 3.60 25.33 -0.16
C ASN A 603 3.09 26.61 0.52
N ASN A 604 3.79 27.73 0.33
CA ASN A 604 3.56 29.00 1.01
C ASN A 604 2.61 29.89 0.21
N LYS A 605 1.76 30.65 0.90
CA LYS A 605 0.74 31.50 0.26
C LYS A 605 1.37 32.62 -0.57
N GLU A 606 2.53 33.12 -0.15
CA GLU A 606 3.23 34.23 -0.79
C GLU A 606 3.73 33.89 -2.20
N GLY A 607 4.00 32.60 -2.45
CA GLY A 607 4.62 32.14 -3.70
C GLY A 607 3.77 31.26 -4.59
N ARG A 608 2.85 30.50 -4.01
CA ARG A 608 2.10 29.48 -4.73
C ARG A 608 1.04 30.06 -5.67
N CYS A 609 0.75 29.33 -6.74
CA CYS A 609 -0.37 29.62 -7.62
C CYS A 609 -1.70 29.59 -6.82
N PRO A 610 -2.54 30.64 -6.92
CA PRO A 610 -3.81 30.70 -6.18
C PRO A 610 -4.83 29.67 -6.67
N GLY A 611 -4.92 29.40 -7.98
CA GLY A 611 -5.93 28.49 -8.52
C GLY A 611 -5.77 27.02 -8.14
N CYS A 612 -4.53 26.53 -7.99
CA CYS A 612 -4.26 25.14 -7.57
C CYS A 612 -3.65 25.02 -6.16
N GLU A 613 -3.51 26.14 -5.45
CA GLU A 613 -2.82 26.22 -4.16
C GLU A 613 -1.44 25.53 -4.13
N GLY A 614 -0.69 25.66 -5.23
CA GLY A 614 0.66 25.10 -5.37
C GLY A 614 0.73 23.62 -5.74
N LEU A 615 -0.39 22.94 -6.00
CA LEU A 615 -0.39 21.55 -6.44
C LEU A 615 0.07 21.38 -7.90
N GLY A 616 -0.13 22.41 -8.73
CA GLY A 616 0.10 22.36 -10.18
C GLY A 616 -0.97 21.62 -10.98
N VAL A 617 -1.85 20.87 -10.31
CA VAL A 617 -2.94 20.10 -10.90
C VAL A 617 -4.27 20.39 -10.20
N ILE A 618 -5.37 20.10 -10.89
CA ILE A 618 -6.73 20.09 -10.36
C ILE A 618 -7.21 18.64 -10.34
N ARG A 619 -7.73 18.18 -9.20
CA ARG A 619 -8.31 16.84 -9.04
C ARG A 619 -9.77 16.85 -9.47
N ILE A 620 -10.12 15.92 -10.35
CA ILE A 620 -11.48 15.68 -10.82
C ILE A 620 -11.92 14.34 -10.25
N GLY A 621 -12.89 14.38 -9.34
CA GLY A 621 -13.50 13.18 -8.80
C GLY A 621 -14.32 12.45 -9.85
N LEU A 622 -14.03 11.17 -10.09
CA LEU A 622 -14.84 10.31 -10.95
C LEU A 622 -15.68 9.39 -10.06
N HIS A 623 -16.99 9.25 -10.32
CA HIS A 623 -17.88 8.53 -9.37
C HIS A 623 -17.67 7.01 -9.35
N LEU A 624 -17.13 6.43 -10.43
CA LEU A 624 -16.99 4.97 -10.63
C LEU A 624 -15.60 4.56 -11.13
N LEU A 625 -14.72 5.53 -11.36
CA LEU A 625 -13.34 5.33 -11.80
C LEU A 625 -12.42 6.08 -10.83
N GLU A 626 -11.11 5.88 -10.94
CA GLU A 626 -10.14 6.62 -10.14
C GLU A 626 -10.14 8.12 -10.47
N ASP A 627 -9.94 8.96 -9.45
CA ASP A 627 -9.83 10.41 -9.61
C ASP A 627 -8.75 10.78 -10.63
N ALA A 628 -9.09 11.66 -11.56
CA ALA A 628 -8.15 12.14 -12.57
C ALA A 628 -7.51 13.47 -12.13
N GLU A 629 -6.21 13.64 -12.41
CA GLU A 629 -5.51 14.91 -12.23
C GLU A 629 -5.33 15.58 -13.60
N VAL A 630 -5.77 16.83 -13.73
CA VAL A 630 -5.53 17.65 -14.93
C VAL A 630 -4.58 18.82 -14.60
N PRO A 631 -3.69 19.23 -15.52
CA PRO A 631 -2.84 20.40 -15.29
C PRO A 631 -3.67 21.64 -14.95
N CYS A 632 -3.21 22.44 -13.98
CA CYS A 632 -3.84 23.69 -13.61
C CYS A 632 -3.85 24.66 -14.79
N SER A 633 -5.01 25.24 -15.13
CA SER A 633 -5.15 26.19 -16.24
C SER A 633 -4.40 27.51 -16.00
N GLU A 634 -4.24 27.94 -14.75
CA GLU A 634 -3.58 29.20 -14.40
C GLU A 634 -2.06 29.11 -14.52
N CYS A 635 -1.43 28.18 -13.79
CA CYS A 635 0.04 28.04 -13.78
C CYS A 635 0.56 27.00 -14.77
N ARG A 636 -0.31 26.28 -15.49
CA ARG A 636 0.05 25.22 -16.45
C ARG A 636 1.00 24.17 -15.86
N GLY A 637 0.76 23.77 -14.61
CA GLY A 637 1.63 22.85 -13.88
C GLY A 637 2.81 23.48 -13.13
N GLY A 638 3.13 24.76 -13.38
CA GLY A 638 4.30 25.45 -12.81
C GLY A 638 4.23 25.77 -11.31
N ARG A 639 3.08 25.58 -10.64
CA ARG A 639 2.86 25.72 -9.18
C ARG A 639 3.02 27.11 -8.56
N TYR A 640 3.60 28.08 -9.24
CA TYR A 640 3.86 29.42 -8.70
C TYR A 640 2.92 30.48 -9.26
N ALA A 641 2.77 31.56 -8.49
CA ALA A 641 2.17 32.79 -8.98
C ALA A 641 3.11 33.50 -9.98
N PRO A 642 2.58 34.25 -10.95
CA PRO A 642 3.38 34.85 -12.02
C PRO A 642 4.53 35.75 -11.53
N HIS A 643 4.34 36.52 -10.46
CA HIS A 643 5.37 37.44 -9.93
C HIS A 643 6.59 36.73 -9.34
N VAL A 644 6.45 35.47 -8.90
CA VAL A 644 7.57 34.68 -8.37
C VAL A 644 8.47 34.13 -9.47
N LEU A 645 8.03 34.17 -10.72
CA LEU A 645 8.80 33.69 -11.88
C LEU A 645 9.73 34.76 -12.47
N GLU A 646 9.77 35.97 -11.92
CA GLU A 646 10.68 37.04 -12.38
C GLU A 646 12.16 36.74 -12.04
N PRO A 647 12.53 36.35 -10.80
CA PRO A 647 13.92 36.03 -10.48
C PRO A 647 14.42 34.79 -11.22
N ARG A 648 15.63 34.88 -11.77
CA ARG A 648 16.27 33.81 -12.53
C ARG A 648 17.59 33.39 -11.93
N LEU A 649 17.79 32.08 -11.83
CA LEU A 649 19.09 31.48 -11.50
C LEU A 649 19.65 30.88 -12.78
N HIS A 650 20.84 31.31 -13.21
CA HIS A 650 21.46 30.92 -14.48
C HIS A 650 20.48 30.95 -15.68
N GLY A 651 19.64 31.98 -15.75
CA GLY A 651 18.66 32.18 -16.82
C GLY A 651 17.34 31.40 -16.70
N LYS A 652 17.19 30.50 -15.72
CA LYS A 652 15.98 29.69 -15.49
C LYS A 652 15.16 30.21 -14.30
N THR A 653 13.84 30.14 -14.41
CA THR A 653 12.92 30.42 -13.29
C THR A 653 12.89 29.25 -12.31
N ILE A 654 12.31 29.44 -11.12
CA ILE A 654 12.16 28.35 -10.14
C ILE A 654 11.29 27.20 -10.69
N ALA A 655 10.29 27.52 -11.52
CA ALA A 655 9.47 26.50 -12.18
C ALA A 655 10.28 25.71 -13.21
N ASP A 656 11.13 26.39 -13.99
CA ASP A 656 12.01 25.74 -14.97
C ASP A 656 13.03 24.82 -14.27
N VAL A 657 13.59 25.24 -13.13
CA VAL A 657 14.53 24.44 -12.34
C VAL A 657 13.85 23.19 -11.79
N LEU A 658 12.62 23.31 -11.27
CA LEU A 658 11.85 22.13 -10.81
C LEU A 658 11.43 21.20 -11.95
N ALA A 659 11.36 21.71 -13.19
CA ALA A 659 11.07 20.90 -14.37
C ALA A 659 12.30 20.16 -14.92
N LEU A 660 13.52 20.52 -14.50
CA LEU A 660 14.73 19.80 -14.89
C LEU A 660 14.65 18.34 -14.45
N THR A 661 15.10 17.46 -15.33
CA THR A 661 15.44 16.09 -14.96
C THR A 661 16.60 16.10 -13.96
N VAL A 662 16.71 15.06 -13.12
CA VAL A 662 17.81 14.91 -12.17
C VAL A 662 19.16 14.99 -12.89
N ARG A 663 19.30 14.34 -14.07
CA ARG A 663 20.53 14.38 -14.87
C ARG A 663 20.87 15.80 -15.35
N GLU A 664 19.89 16.56 -15.83
CA GLU A 664 20.10 17.96 -16.19
C GLU A 664 20.45 18.81 -14.96
N ALA A 665 19.86 18.51 -13.80
CA ALA A 665 20.15 19.21 -12.55
C ALA A 665 21.58 18.97 -12.06
N VAL A 666 22.16 17.78 -12.27
CA VAL A 666 23.59 17.52 -11.99
C VAL A 666 24.46 18.51 -12.77
N LEU A 667 24.19 18.69 -14.06
CA LEU A 667 24.93 19.62 -14.91
C LEU A 667 24.66 21.08 -14.54
N PHE A 668 23.40 21.42 -14.24
CA PHE A 668 22.99 22.79 -13.93
C PHE A 668 23.58 23.31 -12.61
N PHE A 669 23.78 22.42 -11.63
CA PHE A 669 24.34 22.76 -10.32
C PHE A 669 25.79 22.30 -10.14
N ALA A 670 26.54 22.08 -11.22
CA ALA A 670 27.92 21.57 -11.17
C ALA A 670 28.84 22.39 -10.23
N ASP A 671 28.59 23.70 -10.11
CA ASP A 671 29.36 24.62 -9.25
C ASP A 671 28.80 24.76 -7.81
N ASP A 672 27.77 23.98 -7.43
CA ASP A 672 27.15 23.99 -6.09
C ASP A 672 27.18 22.58 -5.47
N PRO A 673 28.31 22.17 -4.85
CA PRO A 673 28.54 20.79 -4.41
C PRO A 673 27.43 20.20 -3.51
N PRO A 674 26.82 20.94 -2.56
CA PRO A 674 25.70 20.42 -1.76
C PRO A 674 24.47 20.03 -2.58
N ILE A 675 24.14 20.77 -3.65
CA ILE A 675 22.98 20.46 -4.51
C ILE A 675 23.38 19.37 -5.52
N GLU A 676 24.56 19.51 -6.10
CA GLU A 676 25.14 18.60 -7.08
C GLU A 676 25.24 17.17 -6.54
N SER A 677 25.74 16.99 -5.31
CA SER A 677 25.93 15.68 -4.70
C SER A 677 24.61 14.91 -4.52
N LEU A 678 23.54 15.60 -4.11
CA LEU A 678 22.19 15.01 -3.98
C LEU A 678 21.61 14.65 -5.35
N CYS A 679 21.75 15.52 -6.35
CA CYS A 679 21.33 15.22 -7.73
C CYS A 679 22.11 14.02 -8.29
N ARG A 680 23.42 13.97 -8.07
CA ARG A 680 24.29 12.89 -8.55
C ARG A 680 23.92 11.56 -7.90
N ALA A 681 23.68 11.55 -6.59
CA ALA A 681 23.23 10.35 -5.88
C ALA A 681 21.90 9.82 -6.44
N MET A 682 20.97 10.70 -6.83
CA MET A 682 19.73 10.28 -7.50
C MET A 682 19.98 9.71 -8.92
N ASP A 683 20.83 10.36 -9.71
CA ASP A 683 21.17 9.90 -11.08
C ASP A 683 21.87 8.54 -11.05
N GLU A 684 22.82 8.33 -10.12
CA GLU A 684 23.54 7.07 -9.93
C GLU A 684 22.61 5.91 -9.51
N LEU A 685 21.49 6.22 -8.85
CA LEU A 685 20.44 5.24 -8.54
C LEU A 685 19.44 5.03 -9.70
N GLY A 686 19.75 5.56 -10.89
CA GLY A 686 18.91 5.40 -12.08
C GLY A 686 17.65 6.26 -12.06
N LEU A 687 17.63 7.37 -11.30
CA LEU A 687 16.54 8.35 -11.30
C LEU A 687 16.81 9.56 -12.21
N GLY A 688 17.83 9.49 -13.07
CA GLY A 688 18.26 10.58 -13.94
C GLY A 688 17.15 11.21 -14.78
N TYR A 689 16.13 10.44 -15.14
CA TYR A 689 14.98 10.89 -15.94
C TYR A 689 13.89 11.59 -15.13
N ALA A 690 13.81 11.36 -13.83
CA ALA A 690 12.78 11.95 -12.98
C ALA A 690 13.01 13.47 -12.88
N SER A 691 11.95 14.26 -12.85
CA SER A 691 12.09 15.71 -12.62
C SER A 691 12.16 16.04 -11.13
N LEU A 692 12.90 17.08 -10.76
CA LEU A 692 13.04 17.52 -9.37
C LEU A 692 11.68 17.84 -8.70
N GLY A 693 10.77 18.39 -9.49
CA GLY A 693 9.42 18.76 -9.12
C GLY A 693 8.36 17.66 -9.34
N GLN A 694 8.73 16.46 -9.81
CA GLN A 694 7.75 15.41 -10.09
C GLN A 694 6.90 15.10 -8.85
N PRO A 695 5.56 15.15 -8.95
CA PRO A 695 4.69 14.75 -7.84
C PRO A 695 4.99 13.34 -7.33
N SER A 696 5.07 13.15 -6.00
CA SER A 696 5.37 11.84 -5.41
C SER A 696 4.32 10.77 -5.68
N ASN A 697 3.06 11.15 -5.96
CA ASN A 697 2.02 10.20 -6.37
C ASN A 697 2.22 9.66 -7.80
N GLN A 698 3.06 10.32 -8.60
CA GLN A 698 3.44 9.83 -9.93
C GLN A 698 4.68 8.94 -9.89
N LEU A 699 5.44 8.97 -8.80
CA LEU A 699 6.58 8.07 -8.61
C LEU A 699 6.11 6.65 -8.33
N SER A 700 6.83 5.67 -8.86
CA SER A 700 6.67 4.28 -8.43
C SER A 700 7.16 4.10 -6.99
N ARG A 701 6.79 2.97 -6.37
CA ARG A 701 7.28 2.62 -5.03
C ARG A 701 8.80 2.46 -5.00
N GLY A 702 9.37 1.81 -6.02
CA GLY A 702 10.82 1.65 -6.19
C GLY A 702 11.52 3.00 -6.44
N GLU A 703 10.94 3.90 -7.24
CA GLU A 703 11.47 5.27 -7.39
C GLU A 703 11.47 6.03 -6.06
N SER A 704 10.37 5.96 -5.30
CA SER A 704 10.26 6.58 -3.98
C SER A 704 11.33 6.07 -3.01
N GLN A 705 11.58 4.76 -3.00
CA GLN A 705 12.61 4.16 -2.16
C GLN A 705 14.02 4.60 -2.58
N ARG A 706 14.30 4.66 -3.89
CA ARG A 706 15.57 5.15 -4.44
C ARG A 706 15.82 6.62 -4.10
N VAL A 707 14.78 7.48 -4.09
CA VAL A 707 14.93 8.87 -3.59
C VAL A 707 15.37 8.90 -2.12
N LYS A 708 14.83 8.01 -1.27
CA LYS A 708 15.24 7.91 0.14
C LYS A 708 16.70 7.46 0.26
N LEU A 709 17.12 6.46 -0.53
CA LEU A 709 18.51 5.98 -0.58
C LEU A 709 19.47 7.08 -1.06
N ALA A 710 19.10 7.83 -2.10
CA ALA A 710 19.89 8.93 -2.64
C ALA A 710 20.16 10.02 -1.58
N THR A 711 19.20 10.25 -0.69
CA THR A 711 19.36 11.22 0.40
C THR A 711 20.43 10.79 1.40
N LEU A 712 20.65 9.48 1.59
CA LEU A 712 21.74 8.98 2.42
C LEU A 712 23.09 9.11 1.70
N LEU A 713 23.13 8.67 0.44
CA LEU A 713 24.34 8.68 -0.40
C LEU A 713 24.88 10.09 -0.64
N GLY A 714 24.00 11.06 -0.91
CA GLY A 714 24.38 12.44 -1.23
C GLY A 714 24.73 13.29 0.00
N THR A 715 24.73 12.72 1.21
CA THR A 715 25.10 13.45 2.43
C THR A 715 26.47 13.00 2.93
N THR A 716 27.45 13.91 2.88
CA THR A 716 28.87 13.60 3.14
C THR A 716 29.26 13.38 4.61
N ASP A 717 28.40 13.76 5.57
CA ASP A 717 28.68 13.68 7.02
C ASP A 717 27.71 12.74 7.77
N SER A 718 27.30 11.64 7.13
CA SER A 718 26.41 10.66 7.78
C SER A 718 27.21 9.71 8.68
N ALA A 719 26.90 9.72 9.98
CA ALA A 719 27.43 8.72 10.90
C ALA A 719 27.02 7.29 10.46
N PRO A 720 27.90 6.28 10.65
CA PRO A 720 27.58 4.88 10.40
C PRO A 720 26.23 4.50 11.01
N SER A 721 25.38 3.88 10.19
CA SER A 721 23.98 3.61 10.51
C SER A 721 23.60 2.19 10.09
N LEU A 722 22.63 1.59 10.78
CA LEU A 722 21.99 0.35 10.39
C LEU A 722 20.77 0.67 9.51
N LEU A 723 20.82 0.25 8.25
CA LEU A 723 19.81 0.49 7.23
C LEU A 723 18.97 -0.77 7.04
N LEU A 724 17.66 -0.68 7.28
CA LEU A 724 16.72 -1.77 7.04
C LEU A 724 15.95 -1.50 5.74
N LEU A 725 16.11 -2.33 4.72
CA LEU A 725 15.50 -2.16 3.41
C LEU A 725 14.42 -3.22 3.19
N ASP A 726 13.24 -2.79 2.74
CA ASP A 726 12.15 -3.69 2.35
C ASP A 726 12.04 -3.75 0.83
N GLU A 727 12.40 -4.89 0.22
CA GLU A 727 12.38 -5.14 -1.23
C GLU A 727 12.98 -4.00 -2.06
N PRO A 728 14.27 -3.64 -1.85
CA PRO A 728 14.90 -2.53 -2.56
C PRO A 728 14.99 -2.76 -4.08
N ASP A 729 14.87 -4.02 -4.51
CA ASP A 729 14.84 -4.52 -5.89
C ASP A 729 13.49 -4.33 -6.61
N ARG A 730 12.46 -3.85 -5.91
CA ARG A 730 11.08 -3.78 -6.42
C ARG A 730 10.97 -2.98 -7.73
N GLY A 731 10.52 -3.65 -8.79
CA GLY A 731 10.23 -3.05 -10.11
C GLY A 731 11.46 -2.54 -10.87
N LEU A 732 12.63 -3.11 -10.57
CA LEU A 732 13.87 -2.76 -11.24
C LEU A 732 14.22 -3.79 -12.32
N HIS A 733 14.61 -3.29 -13.49
CA HIS A 733 15.21 -4.11 -14.53
C HIS A 733 16.59 -4.62 -14.06
N PRO A 734 17.10 -5.78 -14.52
CA PRO A 734 18.45 -6.25 -14.19
C PRO A 734 19.56 -5.18 -14.29
N THR A 735 19.52 -4.36 -15.34
CA THR A 735 20.45 -3.22 -15.49
C THR A 735 20.32 -2.16 -14.39
N ASP A 736 19.10 -1.88 -13.91
CA ASP A 736 18.88 -0.93 -12.81
C ASP A 736 19.29 -1.54 -11.46
N LEU A 737 19.22 -2.88 -11.33
CA LEU A 737 19.67 -3.59 -10.14
C LEU A 737 21.19 -3.56 -9.97
N GLU A 738 21.95 -3.55 -11.06
CA GLU A 738 23.40 -3.35 -11.00
C GLU A 738 23.75 -1.98 -10.39
N LEU A 739 23.01 -0.93 -10.77
CA LEU A 739 23.16 0.42 -10.20
C LEU A 739 22.82 0.43 -8.70
N LEU A 740 21.72 -0.23 -8.32
CA LEU A 740 21.32 -0.37 -6.92
C LEU A 740 22.40 -1.11 -6.10
N VAL A 741 22.92 -2.24 -6.59
CA VAL A 741 23.97 -2.99 -5.91
C VAL A 741 25.22 -2.11 -5.72
N ALA A 742 25.64 -1.38 -6.75
CA ALA A 742 26.77 -0.46 -6.64
C ALA A 742 26.54 0.63 -5.57
N ALA A 743 25.32 1.17 -5.48
CA ALA A 743 24.94 2.13 -4.45
C ALA A 743 24.94 1.54 -3.04
N LEU A 744 24.44 0.31 -2.85
CA LEU A 744 24.51 -0.40 -1.57
C LEU A 744 25.96 -0.64 -1.14
N GLU A 745 26.83 -0.99 -2.08
CA GLU A 745 28.26 -1.17 -1.83
C GLU A 745 28.94 0.13 -1.37
N LYS A 746 28.64 1.27 -2.01
CA LYS A 746 29.14 2.58 -1.55
C LYS A 746 28.71 2.92 -0.12
N LEU A 747 27.48 2.58 0.27
CA LEU A 747 27.01 2.79 1.65
C LEU A 747 27.77 1.90 2.64
N ILE A 748 28.06 0.66 2.27
CA ILE A 748 28.85 -0.26 3.09
C ILE A 748 30.29 0.24 3.25
N GLU A 749 30.90 0.74 2.17
CA GLU A 749 32.22 1.37 2.20
C GLU A 749 32.27 2.61 3.09
N ALA A 750 31.18 3.37 3.17
CA ALA A 750 31.01 4.47 4.12
C ALA A 750 30.78 4.01 5.58
N GLY A 751 30.76 2.70 5.85
CA GLY A 751 30.65 2.10 7.18
C GLY A 751 29.23 1.75 7.61
N HIS A 752 28.23 1.87 6.72
CA HIS A 752 26.85 1.46 7.03
C HIS A 752 26.72 -0.07 7.10
N THR A 753 25.74 -0.54 7.87
CA THR A 753 25.30 -1.94 7.85
C THR A 753 23.95 -2.01 7.17
N ILE A 754 23.75 -2.97 6.27
CA ILE A 754 22.49 -3.10 5.53
C ILE A 754 21.85 -4.45 5.85
N VAL A 755 20.55 -4.42 6.16
CA VAL A 755 19.68 -5.60 6.24
C VAL A 755 18.56 -5.41 5.23
N ALA A 756 18.59 -6.18 4.14
CA ALA A 756 17.61 -6.09 3.06
C ALA A 756 16.73 -7.34 3.01
N ILE A 757 15.41 -7.17 3.02
CA ILE A 757 14.48 -8.21 2.57
C ILE A 757 14.47 -8.17 1.04
N SER A 758 14.82 -9.26 0.37
CA SER A 758 14.84 -9.30 -1.10
C SER A 758 14.53 -10.68 -1.65
N HIS A 759 13.87 -10.71 -2.80
CA HIS A 759 13.54 -11.92 -3.54
C HIS A 759 14.35 -12.07 -4.84
N HIS A 760 15.25 -11.11 -5.14
CA HIS A 760 15.88 -11.03 -6.45
C HIS A 760 17.32 -11.55 -6.46
N ARG A 761 17.63 -12.34 -7.50
CA ARG A 761 18.93 -13.02 -7.67
C ARG A 761 20.13 -12.09 -7.64
N HIS A 762 19.98 -10.85 -8.15
CA HIS A 762 21.06 -9.86 -8.17
C HIS A 762 21.44 -9.40 -6.75
N ILE A 763 20.46 -9.20 -5.87
CA ILE A 763 20.71 -8.80 -4.48
C ILE A 763 21.28 -9.98 -3.68
N TRP A 764 20.77 -11.20 -3.92
CA TRP A 764 21.31 -12.41 -3.28
C TRP A 764 22.75 -12.68 -3.70
N ALA A 765 23.08 -12.48 -4.98
CA ALA A 765 24.42 -12.63 -5.51
C ALA A 765 25.41 -11.62 -4.88
N ALA A 766 24.95 -10.42 -4.54
CA ALA A 766 25.76 -9.38 -3.89
C ALA A 766 25.89 -9.56 -2.36
N ALA A 767 25.06 -10.40 -1.74
CA ALA A 767 25.01 -10.55 -0.28
C ALA A 767 26.34 -11.04 0.31
N ASP A 768 26.77 -10.40 1.41
CA ASP A 768 27.88 -10.88 2.23
C ASP A 768 27.38 -11.98 3.20
N VAL A 769 26.17 -11.81 3.75
CA VAL A 769 25.48 -12.81 4.58
C VAL A 769 24.06 -13.01 4.06
N LEU A 770 23.64 -14.27 3.86
CA LEU A 770 22.30 -14.61 3.37
C LEU A 770 21.54 -15.40 4.43
N PHE A 771 20.29 -15.03 4.68
CA PHE A 771 19.35 -15.74 5.56
C PHE A 771 18.14 -16.16 4.74
N GLU A 772 17.75 -17.42 4.86
CA GLU A 772 16.50 -17.93 4.29
C GLU A 772 15.52 -18.27 5.40
N LEU A 773 14.32 -17.68 5.33
CA LEU A 773 13.23 -18.01 6.23
C LEU A 773 12.30 -19.04 5.60
N GLN A 774 12.08 -20.14 6.32
CA GLN A 774 11.15 -21.20 5.96
C GLN A 774 10.18 -21.43 7.12
N ASP A 775 8.92 -21.00 6.96
CA ASP A 775 7.87 -21.13 7.98
C ASP A 775 8.29 -20.68 9.39
N GLY A 776 8.92 -19.50 9.43
CA GLY A 776 9.41 -18.87 10.65
C GLY A 776 10.72 -19.42 11.21
N ALA A 777 11.31 -20.45 10.59
CA ALA A 777 12.65 -20.94 10.89
C ALA A 777 13.71 -20.16 10.11
N ILE A 778 14.86 -19.89 10.72
CA ILE A 778 15.96 -19.10 10.11
C ILE A 778 17.11 -20.03 9.71
N HIS A 779 17.45 -20.04 8.42
CA HIS A 779 18.59 -20.78 7.88
C HIS A 779 19.67 -19.79 7.40
N SER A 780 20.85 -19.83 8.03
CA SER A 780 21.98 -18.97 7.66
C SER A 780 22.85 -19.58 6.55
N ASN A 781 23.21 -18.78 5.56
CA ASN A 781 24.02 -19.11 4.40
C ASN A 781 23.62 -20.43 3.71
N PRO A 782 22.37 -20.54 3.25
CA PRO A 782 21.96 -21.71 2.45
C PRO A 782 22.80 -21.79 1.18
N VAL A 783 23.00 -23.02 0.67
CA VAL A 783 23.61 -23.23 -0.64
C VAL A 783 22.69 -22.60 -1.69
N LEU A 784 23.20 -21.57 -2.39
CA LEU A 784 22.51 -20.92 -3.50
C LEU A 784 22.48 -21.87 -4.71
N ASP A 785 21.49 -22.75 -4.73
CA ASP A 785 21.18 -23.56 -5.92
C ASP A 785 20.03 -22.86 -6.65
N TRP A 786 20.39 -22.08 -7.67
CA TRP A 786 19.47 -21.28 -8.48
C TRP A 786 18.36 -22.13 -9.11
N ASP A 787 18.62 -23.43 -9.36
CA ASP A 787 17.69 -24.37 -9.99
C ASP A 787 16.86 -25.15 -8.95
N ARG A 788 17.37 -25.40 -7.73
CA ARG A 788 16.57 -25.98 -6.63
C ARG A 788 15.48 -25.08 -6.09
N VAL A 789 15.68 -23.76 -6.08
CA VAL A 789 14.66 -22.80 -5.59
C VAL A 789 13.43 -22.77 -6.51
N GLY A 790 13.58 -23.22 -7.77
CA GLY A 790 12.49 -23.39 -8.74
C GLY A 790 11.97 -24.82 -8.92
N SER A 791 12.66 -25.85 -8.43
CA SER A 791 12.32 -27.27 -8.67
C SER A 791 11.67 -27.97 -7.46
N SER A 792 10.77 -27.28 -6.77
CA SER A 792 9.77 -27.94 -5.91
C SER A 792 8.64 -28.59 -6.74
N GLU A 793 8.96 -29.16 -7.91
CA GLU A 793 8.02 -29.95 -8.72
C GLU A 793 7.49 -31.18 -7.96
N ARG A 794 8.17 -31.62 -6.90
CA ARG A 794 7.81 -32.83 -6.14
C ARG A 794 6.91 -32.60 -4.92
N ALA A 795 6.67 -31.37 -4.47
CA ALA A 795 5.95 -31.12 -3.22
C ALA A 795 4.50 -30.64 -3.38
N ILE A 796 4.10 -30.13 -4.57
CA ILE A 796 2.74 -29.61 -4.82
C ILE A 796 1.89 -30.58 -5.67
N ALA A 797 2.48 -31.65 -6.19
CA ALA A 797 1.81 -32.68 -6.99
C ALA A 797 0.83 -33.59 -6.21
N THR A 798 0.45 -33.22 -4.98
CA THR A 798 -0.47 -34.00 -4.13
C THR A 798 -1.87 -33.37 -3.97
N LEU A 799 -2.19 -32.29 -4.70
CA LEU A 799 -3.59 -31.87 -4.86
C LEU A 799 -4.20 -32.64 -6.05
N PRO A 800 -5.37 -33.28 -5.88
CA PRO A 800 -5.94 -34.15 -6.89
C PRO A 800 -6.24 -33.34 -8.17
N GLU A 801 -5.66 -33.77 -9.29
CA GLU A 801 -6.15 -33.36 -10.60
C GLU A 801 -7.62 -33.75 -10.70
N ALA A 802 -8.47 -32.79 -11.08
CA ALA A 802 -9.87 -33.06 -11.37
C ALA A 802 -9.93 -34.20 -12.40
N GLY A 803 -10.47 -35.34 -11.97
CA GLY A 803 -10.26 -36.64 -12.61
C GLY A 803 -10.65 -36.68 -14.09
N SER A 804 -9.68 -37.07 -14.92
CA SER A 804 -9.93 -37.84 -16.14
C SER A 804 -10.11 -39.31 -15.73
N SER A 805 -11.35 -39.79 -15.68
CA SER A 805 -11.61 -41.21 -15.45
C SER A 805 -11.54 -41.99 -16.77
N ASP A 806 -10.40 -42.63 -17.02
CA ASP A 806 -10.32 -43.78 -17.92
C ASP A 806 -10.64 -45.05 -17.11
N ALA A 807 -11.84 -45.60 -17.30
CA ALA A 807 -12.21 -46.93 -16.84
C ALA A 807 -12.20 -47.89 -18.03
N ALA A 808 -11.24 -48.81 -18.04
CA ALA A 808 -11.12 -49.86 -19.04
C ALA A 808 -12.26 -50.90 -18.95
N ALA A 809 -12.94 -51.07 -20.08
CA ALA A 809 -13.60 -52.27 -20.62
C ALA A 809 -14.08 -53.39 -19.67
N SER A 810 -15.41 -53.51 -19.55
CA SER A 810 -16.10 -54.80 -19.65
C SER A 810 -17.46 -54.61 -20.34
N SER A 811 -17.64 -55.35 -21.44
CA SER A 811 -18.71 -55.28 -22.42
C SER A 811 -20.08 -55.79 -21.93
N VAL A 812 -21.13 -54.98 -22.09
CA VAL A 812 -22.49 -55.44 -22.47
C VAL A 812 -23.15 -54.36 -23.34
N ALA A 813 -23.80 -54.80 -24.42
CA ALA A 813 -24.21 -54.04 -25.59
C ALA A 813 -25.22 -52.89 -25.33
N VAL A 814 -24.98 -51.76 -26.00
CA VAL A 814 -26.02 -50.75 -26.32
C VAL A 814 -26.15 -50.66 -27.84
N THR A 815 -27.28 -51.13 -28.33
CA THR A 815 -27.73 -50.96 -29.71
C THR A 815 -28.40 -49.59 -29.86
N SER A 816 -27.96 -48.85 -30.88
CA SER A 816 -28.69 -47.86 -31.69
C SER A 816 -29.46 -46.72 -31.00
N LEU A 817 -29.03 -45.47 -31.25
CA LEU A 817 -29.68 -44.55 -32.20
C LEU A 817 -29.04 -43.16 -32.11
N ALA A 818 -28.00 -42.95 -32.93
CA ALA A 818 -27.65 -41.62 -33.41
C ALA A 818 -28.55 -41.32 -34.62
N ALA A 819 -29.57 -40.50 -34.41
CA ALA A 819 -30.24 -39.75 -35.47
C ALA A 819 -31.03 -38.59 -34.85
N SER A 820 -30.88 -37.41 -35.46
CA SER A 820 -31.59 -36.15 -35.21
C SER A 820 -31.17 -35.32 -33.99
N ALA A 821 -30.33 -34.30 -34.22
CA ALA A 821 -30.77 -32.89 -34.18
C ALA A 821 -29.58 -31.93 -34.30
N SER A 822 -28.96 -31.85 -35.47
CA SER A 822 -28.30 -30.64 -35.95
C SER A 822 -29.27 -29.94 -36.91
N SER A 823 -30.03 -28.97 -36.42
CA SER A 823 -30.52 -27.80 -37.19
C SER A 823 -31.58 -27.06 -36.38
N ALA A 824 -31.59 -25.73 -36.56
CA ALA A 824 -32.59 -24.75 -36.13
C ALA A 824 -32.48 -24.20 -34.70
N VAL A 825 -31.69 -23.13 -34.53
CA VAL A 825 -32.15 -21.94 -33.78
C VAL A 825 -31.63 -20.67 -34.47
N ALA A 826 -32.37 -20.22 -35.48
CA ALA A 826 -32.43 -18.81 -35.87
C ALA A 826 -33.90 -18.47 -36.20
N ALA A 827 -34.45 -17.57 -35.39
CA ALA A 827 -35.61 -16.70 -35.62
C ALA A 827 -37.05 -17.27 -35.57
N SER A 828 -37.90 -16.48 -34.88
CA SER A 828 -39.37 -16.39 -34.95
C SER A 828 -40.17 -17.46 -34.18
N SER A 829 -41.22 -17.18 -33.41
CA SER A 829 -41.85 -15.98 -32.83
C SER A 829 -42.95 -16.46 -31.85
N ALA A 830 -43.32 -15.60 -30.90
CA ALA A 830 -44.62 -15.49 -30.23
C ALA A 830 -45.44 -16.77 -29.91
N VAL A 831 -45.51 -17.14 -28.62
CA VAL A 831 -46.77 -17.58 -27.98
C VAL A 831 -46.79 -17.07 -26.53
N ALA A 832 -47.85 -16.33 -26.20
CA ALA A 832 -48.10 -15.69 -24.92
C ALA A 832 -48.40 -16.70 -23.80
N ALA A 833 -47.69 -16.59 -22.68
CA ALA A 833 -48.15 -17.09 -21.39
C ALA A 833 -48.67 -15.88 -20.59
N SER A 834 -49.96 -15.88 -20.27
CA SER A 834 -50.59 -14.84 -19.46
C SER A 834 -50.00 -14.82 -18.04
N PRO A 835 -49.62 -13.66 -17.50
CA PRO A 835 -49.22 -13.54 -16.11
C PRO A 835 -50.47 -13.54 -15.22
N VAL A 836 -50.52 -14.44 -14.23
CA VAL A 836 -51.44 -14.32 -13.11
C VAL A 836 -50.95 -13.14 -12.26
N ALA A 837 -51.61 -12.00 -12.42
CA ALA A 837 -51.36 -10.79 -11.63
C ALA A 837 -51.93 -10.97 -10.21
N VAL A 838 -51.05 -11.13 -9.22
CA VAL A 838 -51.38 -10.76 -7.84
C VAL A 838 -51.05 -9.27 -7.72
N ALA A 839 -52.07 -8.43 -7.93
CA ALA A 839 -51.97 -7.00 -7.72
C ALA A 839 -51.78 -6.72 -6.22
N SER A 840 -50.54 -6.47 -5.79
CA SER A 840 -50.31 -5.68 -4.59
C SER A 840 -50.61 -4.21 -4.94
N PRO A 841 -51.37 -3.46 -4.13
CA PRO A 841 -51.60 -2.06 -4.41
C PRO A 841 -50.26 -1.30 -4.43
N PRO A 842 -50.10 -0.29 -5.30
CA PRO A 842 -48.89 0.53 -5.31
C PRO A 842 -48.72 1.17 -3.94
N LEU A 843 -47.55 0.98 -3.34
CA LEU A 843 -47.26 1.43 -1.99
C LEU A 843 -46.72 2.86 -2.09
N GLU A 844 -47.64 3.83 -2.12
CA GLU A 844 -47.29 5.24 -2.17
C GLU A 844 -46.75 5.68 -0.80
N ILE A 845 -45.49 6.09 -0.76
CA ILE A 845 -44.84 6.59 0.45
C ILE A 845 -44.95 8.11 0.46
N GLN A 846 -45.72 8.64 1.40
CA GLN A 846 -45.79 10.06 1.72
C GLN A 846 -44.89 10.38 2.91
N LEU A 847 -43.90 11.25 2.69
CA LEU A 847 -43.09 11.83 3.76
C LEU A 847 -43.44 13.32 3.84
N GLU A 848 -44.10 13.71 4.92
CA GLU A 848 -44.50 15.11 5.16
C GLU A 848 -43.52 15.81 6.11
N GLY A 849 -43.16 17.05 5.77
CA GLY A 849 -42.35 17.91 6.63
C GLY A 849 -40.89 17.48 6.80
N VAL A 850 -40.26 16.87 5.79
CA VAL A 850 -38.87 16.40 5.88
C VAL A 850 -37.92 17.59 6.11
N ARG A 851 -37.08 17.50 7.16
CA ARG A 851 -36.09 18.52 7.54
C ARG A 851 -34.72 17.89 7.77
N THR A 852 -33.80 18.03 6.81
CA THR A 852 -32.38 17.65 6.94
C THR A 852 -31.48 18.61 6.16
N ASN A 853 -30.29 18.90 6.70
CA ASN A 853 -29.17 19.75 6.21
C ASN A 853 -29.52 21.02 5.40
N ASN A 854 -30.17 20.92 4.25
CA ASN A 854 -30.52 22.03 3.36
C ASN A 854 -32.00 22.03 2.88
N LEU A 855 -32.84 21.10 3.34
CA LEU A 855 -34.26 21.01 2.96
C LEU A 855 -35.14 21.53 4.10
N GLN A 856 -35.99 22.53 3.80
CA GLN A 856 -36.90 23.13 4.78
C GLN A 856 -38.36 22.78 4.46
N GLY A 857 -38.87 21.70 5.07
CA GLY A 857 -40.31 21.42 5.09
C GLY A 857 -40.88 21.10 3.72
N ILE A 858 -40.28 20.13 3.04
CA ILE A 858 -40.76 19.64 1.75
C ILE A 858 -41.48 18.32 1.96
N ASP A 859 -42.65 18.19 1.34
CA ASP A 859 -43.42 16.96 1.29
C ASP A 859 -43.03 16.18 0.03
N VAL A 860 -42.67 14.90 0.20
CA VAL A 860 -42.22 14.04 -0.89
C VAL A 860 -43.20 12.88 -1.04
N ARG A 861 -43.71 12.69 -2.27
CA ARG A 861 -44.51 11.54 -2.67
C ARG A 861 -43.71 10.66 -3.62
N ILE A 862 -43.53 9.40 -3.24
CA ILE A 862 -42.88 8.40 -4.08
C ILE A 862 -43.94 7.33 -4.39
N PRO A 863 -44.37 7.21 -5.66
CA PRO A 863 -45.34 6.21 -6.07
C PRO A 863 -44.77 4.78 -6.07
#